data_AF-A0A9C8GLL9-F1
#
_entry.id   AF-A0A9C8GLL9-F1
#
_cell.length_a   1.000
_cell.length_b   1.000
_cell.length_c   1.000
_cell.angle_alpha   90.00
_cell.angle_beta   90.00
_cell.angle_gamma   90.00
#
_symmetry.space_group_name_H-M   'P 1'
#
loop_
_entity.id
_entity.type
_entity.pdbx_description
1 polymer ?
#
loop_
_entity_poly.entity_id
_entity_poly.type
_entity_poly.pdbx_seq_one_letter_code
_entity_poly.pdbx_strand_id
1 'polypeptide(L)'
;MSVGAMFDKVKQLLAVPSFADEEKARLAHLLSYILVLFLLVSVLVFIWQGTLLFGAPLTFYEILHLSIIGLIAVVSFISIFLVRRGHITSASALLSLVIWFATTLWGARSSGIRDVSVTGYFLVVFISGLVLGGRTTIAFALLCVASMSLSFYLQTSGHLNVVAEAGLFDFVVLVASLTITVLLLRFSTRIVEDAFQRARRNEQALAEINRMLEEEIVERRQTELALQEAYDAIEERVQERTIELHQEIAERQKVQEALWESEKRFRAIAETANDGIIIFDKDERIFFWNEAAKRLFGYSPSDTQGKLIGTILVERFSETLRAAVDQILADDDSDLLGKTLGGIGRRKDGTEFPIELSLSTWKAQGIVFFTIIVRDVTIRKETEQALRQAYEEIEKRVEERTEALEVEIAERKRVEKALRIETLYLERLFEGSPEAIVLVDNHGRVLRVNSEFIDLFGYTFDEIQGSVIDRLIVPGDLYQEAFKITRQVLGGRKVTFETVRRRRDGSLIDVSILGTPIKVDDGQIAVYGIYRDISERKRAEIERERLLADLQHRSRQLQTAAEVSRAVSSILNPDDLICQVVDLVRERFDLYYVGLFLVDQSGEWTGEPDRWAVLRAGAGEAGQELLSRAHRLEIDDRSMVGQCIITLQACVALDVSDETLCFRNPVLPETRSSLALPLISRGEVIGALSIQSDRSEAFSEEDIVVFRVMADQTANAIQNAYLFEDVRVRSARLTVLNYIARAVSAATLQLDELLNVVYQEISIVFEADAFCIAFYDETTDELEFRLLIDEGLVEPSYREPLGNGFISHVVSERKPLLVQNFEREAENLPTPHLFGTMKSPPSWLGVPMFLGDQVIGAICVQAYRPYAWGEEEQLLLATISDEVAAAVRNARLFEQAQQEIQERKRAEEALRLTQFSLDRAADAIFWMGPDTRFVYANDAACRSLGYSRDEMHTMCLHDIDPNYPSEVWPAYWQAIKQKG
;
A
#
# COMPACT_ATOMS: atom_id res chain seq x y z
N MET A 1 37.68 14.82 -23.87
CA MET A 1 36.26 14.65 -23.47
C MET A 1 35.41 15.47 -24.43
N SER A 2 34.42 14.87 -25.09
CA SER A 2 33.50 15.62 -25.96
C SER A 2 32.55 16.47 -25.12
N VAL A 3 32.13 17.63 -25.64
CA VAL A 3 31.24 18.58 -24.95
C VAL A 3 29.91 17.94 -24.52
N GLY A 4 29.41 16.95 -25.29
CA GLY A 4 28.20 16.19 -24.95
C GLY A 4 28.31 15.33 -23.69
N ALA A 5 29.41 14.59 -23.51
CA ALA A 5 29.62 13.74 -22.33
C ALA A 5 29.79 14.54 -21.02
N MET A 6 30.21 15.80 -21.13
CA MET A 6 30.26 16.74 -20.00
C MET A 6 28.86 17.24 -19.63
N PHE A 7 28.01 17.53 -20.62
CA PHE A 7 26.63 17.99 -20.41
C PHE A 7 25.75 16.92 -19.76
N ASP A 8 25.88 15.66 -20.15
CA ASP A 8 25.10 14.57 -19.56
C ASP A 8 25.52 14.28 -18.11
N LYS A 9 26.81 14.39 -17.79
CA LYS A 9 27.27 14.32 -16.39
C LYS A 9 26.74 15.47 -15.54
N VAL A 10 26.64 16.68 -16.10
CA VAL A 10 26.05 17.84 -15.41
C VAL A 10 24.55 17.66 -15.20
N LYS A 11 23.80 17.20 -16.22
CA LYS A 11 22.37 16.86 -16.07
C LYS A 11 22.15 15.76 -15.04
N GLN A 12 22.95 14.70 -15.08
CA GLN A 12 22.89 13.65 -14.08
C GLN A 12 23.18 14.18 -12.69
N LEU A 13 24.16 15.08 -12.51
CA LEU A 13 24.54 15.67 -11.22
C LEU A 13 23.51 16.68 -10.67
N LEU A 14 22.71 17.31 -11.53
CA LEU A 14 21.63 18.24 -11.16
C LEU A 14 20.26 17.56 -11.00
N ALA A 15 20.10 16.30 -11.45
CA ALA A 15 18.89 15.53 -11.25
C ALA A 15 18.63 15.26 -9.75
N VAL A 16 17.39 15.41 -9.29
CA VAL A 16 17.07 15.23 -7.88
C VAL A 16 17.10 13.75 -7.49
N PRO A 17 17.81 13.37 -6.41
CA PRO A 17 17.79 12.00 -5.87
C PRO A 17 16.41 11.62 -5.31
N SER A 18 15.93 10.40 -5.62
CA SER A 18 14.74 9.83 -5.01
C SER A 18 15.10 9.11 -3.69
N PHE A 19 14.30 9.34 -2.65
CA PHE A 19 14.44 8.67 -1.35
C PHE A 19 13.17 7.86 -1.05
N ALA A 20 13.33 6.74 -0.32
CA ALA A 20 12.20 5.88 0.07
C ALA A 20 11.27 6.51 1.12
N ASP A 21 11.79 7.47 1.90
CA ASP A 21 11.03 8.26 2.87
C ASP A 21 10.46 9.50 2.17
N GLU A 22 9.13 9.64 2.14
CA GLU A 22 8.42 10.70 1.43
C GLU A 22 8.73 12.11 1.97
N GLU A 23 8.93 12.25 3.28
CA GLU A 23 9.26 13.54 3.90
C GLU A 23 10.70 13.93 3.54
N LYS A 24 11.62 12.96 3.63
CA LYS A 24 13.02 13.13 3.24
C LYS A 24 13.18 13.42 1.75
N ALA A 25 12.39 12.75 0.90
CA ALA A 25 12.35 13.01 -0.54
C ALA A 25 11.89 14.42 -0.83
N ARG A 26 10.79 14.86 -0.21
CA ARG A 26 10.23 16.21 -0.38
C ARG A 26 11.24 17.29 0.03
N LEU A 27 11.91 17.14 1.17
CA LEU A 27 12.94 18.08 1.63
C LEU A 27 14.17 18.09 0.71
N ALA A 28 14.57 16.94 0.17
CA ALA A 28 15.66 16.86 -0.80
C ALA A 28 15.35 17.55 -2.12
N HIS A 29 14.12 17.39 -2.64
CA HIS A 29 13.66 18.09 -3.85
C HIS A 29 13.76 19.60 -3.66
N LEU A 30 13.21 20.09 -2.56
CA LEU A 30 13.16 21.52 -2.30
C LEU A 30 14.56 22.11 -2.12
N LEU A 31 15.40 21.48 -1.30
CA LEU A 31 16.77 21.93 -1.08
C LEU A 31 17.62 21.89 -2.36
N SER A 32 17.41 20.88 -3.23
CA SER A 32 18.10 20.79 -4.52
C SER A 32 17.78 21.95 -5.44
N TYR A 33 16.50 22.35 -5.56
CA TYR A 33 16.13 23.50 -6.38
C TYR A 33 16.72 24.81 -5.87
N ILE A 34 16.70 25.03 -4.55
CA ILE A 34 17.31 26.20 -3.93
C ILE A 34 18.81 26.24 -4.23
N LEU A 35 19.51 25.12 -4.05
CA LEU A 35 20.96 25.05 -4.28
C LEU A 35 21.35 25.30 -5.74
N VAL A 36 20.58 24.78 -6.70
CA VAL A 36 20.83 25.01 -8.12
C VAL A 36 20.63 26.48 -8.48
N LEU A 37 19.57 27.10 -7.94
CA LEU A 37 19.31 28.52 -8.14
C LEU A 37 20.44 29.38 -7.56
N PHE A 38 20.86 29.10 -6.33
CA PHE A 38 21.98 29.81 -5.69
C PHE A 38 23.29 29.66 -6.44
N LEU A 39 23.60 28.45 -6.91
CA LEU A 39 24.78 28.18 -7.72
C LEU A 39 24.75 28.99 -9.03
N LEU A 40 23.62 28.98 -9.73
CA LEU A 40 23.45 29.68 -11.01
C LEU A 40 23.58 31.20 -10.82
N VAL A 41 22.91 31.76 -9.82
CA VAL A 41 22.99 33.19 -9.51
C VAL A 41 24.42 33.58 -9.11
N SER A 42 25.07 32.82 -8.24
CA SER A 42 26.43 33.14 -7.78
C SER A 42 27.44 33.10 -8.92
N VAL A 43 27.32 32.12 -9.84
CA VAL A 43 28.18 32.03 -11.03
C VAL A 43 27.95 33.20 -11.98
N LEU A 44 26.69 33.56 -12.25
CA LEU A 44 26.37 34.70 -13.10
C LEU A 44 26.91 36.02 -12.52
N VAL A 45 26.74 36.23 -11.22
CA VAL A 45 27.25 37.42 -10.52
C VAL A 45 28.79 37.43 -10.54
N PHE A 46 29.44 36.29 -10.33
CA PHE A 46 30.89 36.18 -10.39
C PHE A 46 31.44 36.52 -11.77
N ILE A 47 30.82 36.00 -12.84
CA ILE A 47 31.22 36.28 -14.23
C ILE A 47 31.03 37.76 -14.54
N TRP A 48 29.87 38.33 -14.20
CA TRP A 48 29.56 39.73 -14.46
C TRP A 48 30.48 40.70 -13.72
N GLN A 49 30.78 40.42 -12.45
CA GLN A 49 31.70 41.25 -11.68
C GLN A 49 33.15 41.09 -12.16
N GLY A 50 33.54 39.87 -12.53
CA GLY A 50 34.85 39.58 -13.10
C GLY A 50 35.11 40.30 -14.43
N THR A 51 34.08 40.42 -15.29
CA THR A 51 34.19 41.17 -16.55
C THR A 51 34.24 42.67 -16.32
N LEU A 52 33.50 43.21 -15.35
CA LEU A 52 33.55 44.64 -15.00
C LEU A 52 34.90 45.08 -14.45
N LEU A 53 35.57 44.20 -13.70
CA LEU A 53 36.86 44.48 -13.06
C LEU A 53 38.06 44.11 -13.96
N PHE A 54 37.81 43.60 -15.16
CA PHE A 54 38.85 43.12 -16.05
C PHE A 54 39.72 44.29 -16.58
N GLY A 55 40.99 44.31 -16.18
CA GLY A 55 41.97 45.33 -16.61
C GLY A 55 42.14 46.53 -15.66
N ALA A 56 41.39 46.59 -14.55
CA ALA A 56 41.59 47.56 -13.48
C ALA A 56 42.52 47.00 -12.37
N PRO A 57 43.33 47.82 -11.68
CA PRO A 57 44.05 47.38 -10.50
C PRO A 57 43.06 47.05 -9.38
N LEU A 58 42.87 45.75 -9.14
CA LEU A 58 41.95 45.25 -8.12
C LEU A 58 42.35 45.75 -6.73
N THR A 59 41.41 46.37 -6.03
CA THR A 59 41.56 46.67 -4.61
C THR A 59 41.40 45.40 -3.77
N PHE A 60 41.97 45.40 -2.56
CA PHE A 60 41.79 44.30 -1.60
C PHE A 60 40.30 43.96 -1.38
N TYR A 61 39.41 44.96 -1.46
CA TYR A 61 37.97 44.80 -1.27
C TYR A 61 37.30 44.05 -2.43
N GLU A 62 37.63 44.40 -3.67
CA GLU A 62 37.07 43.72 -4.86
C GLU A 62 37.51 42.24 -4.89
N ILE A 63 38.75 41.96 -4.50
CA ILE A 63 39.26 40.58 -4.37
C ILE A 63 38.47 39.80 -3.30
N LEU A 64 38.20 40.43 -2.16
CA LEU A 64 37.44 39.81 -1.09
C LEU A 64 35.97 39.55 -1.50
N HIS A 65 35.32 40.48 -2.19
CA HIS A 65 33.94 40.31 -2.68
C HIS A 65 33.82 39.16 -3.70
N LEU A 66 34.72 39.11 -4.68
CA LEU A 66 34.82 37.98 -5.62
C LEU A 66 35.05 36.65 -4.88
N SER A 67 35.88 36.65 -3.83
CA SER A 67 36.15 35.47 -3.02
C SER A 67 34.91 34.97 -2.26
N ILE A 68 34.07 35.86 -1.74
CA ILE A 68 32.83 35.50 -1.05
C ILE A 68 31.81 34.88 -2.01
N ILE A 69 31.62 35.50 -3.20
CA ILE A 69 30.70 34.97 -4.22
C ILE A 69 31.18 33.60 -4.72
N GLY A 70 32.49 33.45 -4.93
CA GLY A 70 33.11 32.16 -5.25
C GLY A 70 32.89 31.12 -4.16
N LEU A 71 33.00 31.49 -2.88
CA LEU A 71 32.74 30.60 -1.75
C LEU A 71 31.28 30.11 -1.72
N ILE A 72 30.30 30.98 -1.97
CA ILE A 72 28.88 30.60 -2.03
C ILE A 72 28.64 29.60 -3.16
N ALA A 73 29.24 29.80 -4.34
CA ALA A 73 29.12 28.87 -5.46
C ALA A 73 29.73 27.49 -5.14
N VAL A 74 30.92 27.46 -4.55
CA VAL A 74 31.60 26.20 -4.15
C VAL A 74 30.79 25.46 -3.09
N VAL A 75 30.29 26.16 -2.08
CA VAL A 75 29.49 25.56 -1.00
C VAL A 75 28.16 25.03 -1.55
N SER A 76 27.50 25.78 -2.43
CA SER A 76 26.26 25.32 -3.08
C SER A 76 26.50 24.04 -3.87
N PHE A 77 27.62 23.94 -4.59
CA PHE A 77 28.01 22.73 -5.31
C PHE A 77 28.28 21.54 -4.38
N ILE A 78 28.98 21.75 -3.26
CA ILE A 78 29.23 20.71 -2.25
C ILE A 78 27.92 20.24 -1.61
N SER A 79 27.02 21.18 -1.27
CA SER A 79 25.72 20.87 -0.70
C SER A 79 24.84 20.04 -1.66
N ILE A 80 24.87 20.30 -2.98
CA ILE A 80 24.17 19.46 -3.97
C ILE A 80 24.66 18.01 -3.89
N PHE A 81 25.98 17.81 -3.78
CA PHE A 81 26.55 16.48 -3.64
C PHE A 81 26.16 15.78 -2.32
N LEU A 82 26.10 16.53 -1.21
CA LEU A 82 25.65 16.01 0.08
C LEU A 82 24.18 15.59 0.06
N VAL A 83 23.30 16.38 -0.60
CA VAL A 83 21.88 16.01 -0.77
C VAL A 83 21.75 14.70 -1.51
N ARG A 84 22.54 14.46 -2.58
CA ARG A 84 22.54 13.17 -3.30
C ARG A 84 22.98 11.98 -2.48
N ARG A 85 23.89 12.18 -1.53
CA ARG A 85 24.29 11.13 -0.59
C ARG A 85 23.31 10.96 0.58
N GLY A 86 22.20 11.70 0.59
CA GLY A 86 21.17 11.60 1.62
C GLY A 86 21.45 12.40 2.89
N HIS A 87 22.49 13.24 2.90
CA HIS A 87 22.86 14.13 4.01
C HIS A 87 22.22 15.52 3.87
N ILE A 88 20.88 15.54 3.85
CA ILE A 88 20.08 16.75 3.58
C ILE A 88 20.25 17.80 4.67
N THR A 89 20.29 17.38 5.94
CA THR A 89 20.47 18.29 7.08
C THR A 89 21.85 18.96 7.06
N SER A 90 22.92 18.19 6.79
CA SER A 90 24.27 18.74 6.65
C SER A 90 24.36 19.73 5.49
N ALA A 91 23.73 19.41 4.35
CA ALA A 91 23.73 20.28 3.17
C ALA A 91 23.00 21.61 3.41
N SER A 92 21.86 21.57 4.11
CA SER A 92 21.09 22.77 4.44
C SER A 92 21.79 23.63 5.49
N ALA A 93 22.37 23.02 6.54
CA ALA A 93 23.12 23.76 7.55
C ALA A 93 24.34 24.47 6.95
N LEU A 94 25.07 23.79 6.05
CA LEU A 94 26.22 24.36 5.35
C LEU A 94 25.81 25.58 4.51
N LEU A 95 24.70 25.48 3.78
CA LEU A 95 24.17 26.57 2.96
C LEU A 95 23.75 27.77 3.82
N SER A 96 22.94 27.55 4.85
CA SER A 96 22.48 28.61 5.77
C SER A 96 23.65 29.33 6.45
N LEU A 97 24.69 28.59 6.84
CA LEU A 97 25.87 29.16 7.49
C LEU A 97 26.71 30.01 6.55
N VAL A 98 26.83 29.62 5.28
CA VAL A 98 27.62 30.39 4.31
C VAL A 98 26.88 31.63 3.84
N ILE A 99 25.56 31.56 3.64
CA ILE A 99 24.73 32.75 3.36
C ILE A 99 24.78 33.71 4.55
N TRP A 100 24.69 33.21 5.78
CA TRP A 100 24.83 34.01 6.99
C TRP A 100 26.19 34.71 7.07
N PHE A 101 27.29 33.97 6.86
CA PHE A 101 28.63 34.52 6.93
C PHE A 101 28.86 35.59 5.86
N ALA A 102 28.43 35.32 4.63
CA ALA A 102 28.51 36.27 3.52
C ALA A 102 27.72 37.55 3.81
N THR A 103 26.49 37.41 4.32
CA THR A 103 25.63 38.54 4.70
C THR A 103 26.27 39.40 5.79
N THR A 104 26.87 38.74 6.79
CA THR A 104 27.52 39.40 7.93
C THR A 104 28.77 40.16 7.49
N LEU A 105 29.64 39.51 6.71
CA LEU A 105 30.90 40.11 6.26
C LEU A 105 30.66 41.27 5.29
N TRP A 106 29.61 41.17 4.46
CA TRP A 106 29.18 42.24 3.56
C TRP A 106 28.65 43.44 4.32
N GLY A 107 27.65 43.23 5.19
CA GLY A 107 27.04 44.30 5.97
C GLY A 107 28.02 45.03 6.90
N ALA A 108 29.04 44.34 7.40
CA ALA A 108 30.08 44.96 8.22
C ALA A 108 30.97 45.96 7.42
N ARG A 109 31.08 45.84 6.09
CA ARG A 109 32.03 46.62 5.27
C ARG A 109 31.39 47.68 4.38
N SER A 110 30.12 47.51 3.99
CA SER A 110 29.39 48.43 3.10
C SER A 110 28.76 49.59 3.89
N SER A 111 27.42 49.70 3.99
CA SER A 111 26.71 50.77 4.71
C SER A 111 26.33 50.43 6.16
N GLY A 112 26.74 49.26 6.68
CA GLY A 112 26.32 48.76 7.98
C GLY A 112 24.91 48.15 7.94
N ILE A 113 24.17 48.23 9.04
CA ILE A 113 22.81 47.65 9.16
C ILE A 113 21.76 48.36 8.31
N ARG A 114 22.08 49.56 7.80
CA ARG A 114 21.20 50.29 6.88
C ARG A 114 21.32 49.82 5.44
N ASP A 115 22.23 48.89 5.20
CA ASP A 115 22.43 48.27 3.90
C ASP A 115 21.33 47.23 3.62
N VAL A 116 20.94 47.16 2.35
CA VAL A 116 20.04 46.16 1.80
C VAL A 116 20.44 44.73 2.16
N SER A 117 21.73 44.45 2.29
CA SER A 117 22.26 43.12 2.60
C SER A 117 21.65 42.48 3.85
N VAL A 118 21.10 43.27 4.79
CA VAL A 118 20.36 42.74 5.96
C VAL A 118 19.16 41.86 5.57
N THR A 119 18.59 42.03 4.37
CA THR A 119 17.52 41.14 3.88
C THR A 119 18.00 39.68 3.72
N GLY A 120 19.30 39.47 3.54
CA GLY A 120 19.93 38.14 3.46
C GLY A 120 19.74 37.31 4.73
N TYR A 121 19.60 37.93 5.91
CA TYR A 121 19.34 37.20 7.15
C TYR A 121 17.93 36.59 7.20
N PHE A 122 16.92 37.24 6.61
CA PHE A 122 15.58 36.64 6.50
C PHE A 122 15.62 35.35 5.67
N LEU A 123 16.46 35.33 4.64
CA LEU A 123 16.64 34.15 3.79
C LEU A 123 17.34 33.00 4.53
N VAL A 124 18.35 33.31 5.37
CA VAL A 124 19.00 32.32 6.26
C VAL A 124 17.98 31.69 7.20
N VAL A 125 17.18 32.51 7.88
CA VAL A 125 16.15 32.05 8.83
C VAL A 125 15.09 31.24 8.11
N PHE A 126 14.61 31.68 6.95
CA PHE A 126 13.61 30.95 6.18
C PHE A 126 14.10 29.58 5.70
N ILE A 127 15.31 29.50 5.12
CA ILE A 127 15.88 28.24 4.63
C ILE A 127 16.11 27.25 5.79
N SER A 128 16.60 27.74 6.93
CA SER A 128 16.75 26.91 8.13
C SER A 128 15.39 26.46 8.70
N GLY A 129 14.38 27.35 8.65
CA GLY A 129 12.95 27.13 8.91
C GLY A 129 12.41 25.89 8.25
N LEU A 130 12.59 25.89 6.94
CA LEU A 130 11.89 24.98 6.07
C LEU A 130 12.56 23.60 6.00
N VAL A 131 13.89 23.53 6.19
CA VAL A 131 14.64 22.28 5.95
C VAL A 131 15.25 21.66 7.22
N LEU A 132 15.63 22.48 8.21
CA LEU A 132 16.32 21.99 9.42
C LEU A 132 15.38 21.88 10.65
N GLY A 133 14.19 22.48 10.56
CA GLY A 133 13.18 22.45 11.61
C GLY A 133 13.27 23.61 12.61
N GLY A 134 12.30 23.70 13.52
CA GLY A 134 12.10 24.89 14.35
C GLY A 134 13.29 25.24 15.27
N ARG A 135 13.97 24.25 15.86
CA ARG A 135 15.07 24.49 16.82
C ARG A 135 16.30 25.13 16.16
N THR A 136 16.70 24.63 15.00
CA THR A 136 17.81 25.17 14.21
C THR A 136 17.47 26.53 13.61
N THR A 137 16.20 26.76 13.28
CA THR A 137 15.71 28.05 12.79
C THR A 137 15.89 29.15 13.82
N ILE A 138 15.54 28.84 15.06
CA ILE A 138 15.75 29.74 16.20
C ILE A 138 17.25 29.97 16.40
N ALA A 139 18.09 28.92 16.32
CA ALA A 139 19.54 29.06 16.43
C ALA A 139 20.13 29.98 15.35
N PHE A 140 19.70 29.85 14.10
CA PHE A 140 20.13 30.72 13.00
C PHE A 140 19.56 32.14 13.13
N ALA A 141 18.32 32.31 13.59
CA ALA A 141 17.75 33.62 13.85
C ALA A 141 18.54 34.37 14.93
N LEU A 142 18.89 33.68 16.01
CA LEU A 142 19.75 34.22 17.07
C LEU A 142 21.15 34.55 16.55
N LEU A 143 21.73 33.68 15.72
CA LEU A 143 23.02 33.92 15.10
C LEU A 143 23.00 35.16 14.19
N CYS A 144 21.93 35.35 13.41
CA CYS A 144 21.72 36.55 12.58
C CYS A 144 21.58 37.82 13.45
N VAL A 145 20.76 37.76 14.51
CA VAL A 145 20.56 38.90 15.43
C VAL A 145 21.85 39.26 16.17
N ALA A 146 22.63 38.28 16.63
CA ALA A 146 23.93 38.50 17.25
C ALA A 146 24.92 39.17 16.28
N SER A 147 24.90 38.75 15.02
CA SER A 147 25.77 39.30 13.96
C SER A 147 25.38 40.72 13.57
N MET A 148 24.06 41.00 13.50
CA MET A 148 23.53 42.35 13.31
C MET A 148 23.93 43.25 14.49
N SER A 149 23.75 42.79 15.72
CA SER A 149 24.06 43.56 16.93
C SER A 149 25.56 43.86 17.05
N LEU A 150 26.42 42.88 16.77
CA LEU A 150 27.88 43.07 16.75
C LEU A 150 28.31 44.07 15.66
N SER A 151 27.70 43.98 14.47
CA SER A 151 27.97 44.93 13.39
C SER A 151 27.52 46.35 13.75
N PHE A 152 26.38 46.50 14.44
CA PHE A 152 25.89 47.79 14.94
C PHE A 152 26.89 48.42 15.92
N TYR A 153 27.37 47.60 16.85
CA TYR A 153 28.30 48.00 17.89
C TYR A 153 29.65 48.44 17.31
N LEU A 154 30.20 47.65 16.40
CA LEU A 154 31.46 47.97 15.72
C LEU A 154 31.34 49.22 14.83
N GLN A 155 30.17 49.46 14.23
CA GLN A 155 29.88 50.66 13.45
C GLN A 155 29.74 51.91 14.33
N THR A 156 29.01 51.82 15.44
CA THR A 156 28.78 52.96 16.35
C THR A 156 30.02 53.33 17.17
N SER A 157 30.90 52.36 17.45
CA SER A 157 32.19 52.57 18.12
C SER A 157 33.30 53.08 17.20
N GLY A 158 33.02 53.31 15.91
CA GLY A 158 33.98 53.86 14.94
C GLY A 158 35.11 52.89 14.53
N HIS A 159 35.02 51.61 14.93
CA HIS A 159 36.00 50.58 14.57
C HIS A 159 35.77 50.03 13.14
N LEU A 160 34.60 50.30 12.55
CA LEU A 160 34.28 50.02 11.14
C LEU A 160 34.22 51.34 10.35
N ASN A 161 35.15 51.51 9.40
CA ASN A 161 35.10 52.58 8.41
C ASN A 161 34.09 52.22 7.31
N VAL A 162 32.91 52.83 7.37
CA VAL A 162 31.78 52.63 6.45
C VAL A 162 31.96 53.57 5.26
N VAL A 163 32.08 53.03 4.04
CA VAL A 163 32.20 53.79 2.80
C VAL A 163 30.80 53.92 2.18
N ALA A 164 30.30 55.15 2.01
CA ALA A 164 28.97 55.39 1.47
C ALA A 164 29.00 55.75 -0.02
N GLU A 165 28.41 54.90 -0.86
CA GLU A 165 27.32 55.19 -1.82
C GLU A 165 26.81 53.86 -2.38
N ALA A 166 25.49 53.61 -2.32
CA ALA A 166 24.88 52.37 -2.82
C ALA A 166 24.96 52.33 -4.35
N GLY A 167 25.52 51.25 -4.89
CA GLY A 167 25.72 51.06 -6.34
C GLY A 167 24.61 50.25 -7.00
N LEU A 168 24.64 50.17 -8.34
CA LEU A 168 23.76 49.30 -9.15
C LEU A 168 23.74 47.84 -8.65
N PHE A 169 24.88 47.38 -8.11
CA PHE A 169 25.01 46.05 -7.54
C PHE A 169 24.09 45.81 -6.32
N ASP A 170 24.01 46.77 -5.40
CA ASP A 170 23.18 46.66 -4.19
C ASP A 170 21.69 46.62 -4.55
N PHE A 171 21.30 47.32 -5.62
CA PHE A 171 19.95 47.27 -6.19
C PHE A 171 19.64 45.89 -6.80
N VAL A 172 20.57 45.28 -7.53
CA VAL A 172 20.38 43.93 -8.11
C VAL A 172 20.24 42.88 -7.01
N VAL A 173 21.05 42.97 -5.94
CA VAL A 173 20.96 42.07 -4.79
C VAL A 173 19.64 42.26 -4.03
N LEU A 174 19.14 43.50 -3.89
CA LEU A 174 17.82 43.78 -3.30
C LEU A 174 16.72 43.07 -4.07
N VAL A 175 16.66 43.28 -5.38
CA VAL A 175 15.61 42.73 -6.25
C VAL A 175 15.67 41.20 -6.23
N ALA A 176 16.87 40.62 -6.35
CA ALA A 176 17.03 39.17 -6.27
C ALA A 176 16.56 38.59 -4.94
N SER A 177 16.93 39.22 -3.81
CA SER A 177 16.53 38.76 -2.46
C SER A 177 15.01 38.85 -2.24
N LEU A 178 14.37 39.93 -2.72
CA LEU A 178 12.93 40.14 -2.62
C LEU A 178 12.17 39.14 -3.51
N THR A 179 12.63 38.93 -4.75
CA THR A 179 12.04 37.97 -5.69
C THR A 179 12.12 36.55 -5.14
N ILE A 180 13.27 36.14 -4.58
CA ILE A 180 13.43 34.82 -3.97
C ILE A 180 12.50 34.67 -2.76
N THR A 181 12.42 35.68 -1.90
CA THR A 181 11.54 35.66 -0.71
C THR A 181 10.06 35.54 -1.09
N VAL A 182 9.60 36.29 -2.10
CA VAL A 182 8.20 36.23 -2.59
C VAL A 182 7.89 34.88 -3.25
N LEU A 183 8.81 34.34 -4.04
CA LEU A 183 8.63 33.02 -4.67
C LEU A 183 8.53 31.92 -3.61
N LEU A 184 9.40 31.97 -2.61
CA LEU A 184 9.42 31.00 -1.52
C LEU A 184 8.16 31.09 -0.64
N LEU A 185 7.70 32.30 -0.32
CA LEU A 185 6.46 32.51 0.45
C LEU A 185 5.23 31.98 -0.31
N ARG A 186 5.13 32.27 -1.62
CA ARG A 186 4.02 31.81 -2.48
C ARG A 186 4.01 30.28 -2.65
N PHE A 187 5.18 29.68 -2.67
CA PHE A 187 5.32 28.23 -2.75
C PHE A 187 4.94 27.56 -1.42
N SER A 188 5.37 28.14 -0.30
CA SER A 188 5.03 27.66 1.05
C SER A 188 3.53 27.68 1.30
N THR A 189 2.83 28.76 0.93
CA THR A 189 1.38 28.86 1.15
C THR A 189 0.60 27.84 0.34
N ARG A 190 0.95 27.65 -0.94
CA ARG A 190 0.32 26.64 -1.81
C ARG A 190 0.50 25.21 -1.29
N ILE A 191 1.69 24.88 -0.80
CA ILE A 191 1.97 23.53 -0.29
C ILE A 191 1.14 23.24 0.96
N VAL A 192 1.06 24.20 1.90
CA VAL A 192 0.29 24.01 3.13
C VAL A 192 -1.19 23.86 2.81
N GLU A 193 -1.71 24.63 1.86
CA GLU A 193 -3.12 24.60 1.49
C GLU A 193 -3.52 23.31 0.75
N ASP A 194 -2.70 22.87 -0.22
CA ASP A 194 -2.90 21.59 -0.90
C ASP A 194 -2.72 20.40 0.04
N ALA A 195 -1.74 20.45 0.94
CA ALA A 195 -1.51 19.39 1.92
C ALA A 195 -2.67 19.29 2.91
N PHE A 196 -3.20 20.42 3.40
CA PHE A 196 -4.29 20.43 4.37
C PHE A 196 -5.61 19.94 3.76
N GLN A 197 -5.89 20.31 2.50
CA GLN A 197 -7.09 19.84 1.80
C GLN A 197 -7.01 18.35 1.44
N ARG A 198 -5.85 17.88 0.99
CA ARG A 198 -5.63 16.44 0.72
C ARG A 198 -5.66 15.62 2.00
N ALA A 199 -5.05 16.11 3.08
CA ALA A 199 -5.07 15.43 4.38
C ALA A 199 -6.51 15.29 4.90
N ARG A 200 -7.33 16.34 4.85
CA ARG A 200 -8.74 16.25 5.28
C ARG A 200 -9.59 15.30 4.44
N ARG A 201 -9.48 15.36 3.10
CA ARG A 201 -10.25 14.47 2.22
C ARG A 201 -9.81 13.02 2.40
N ASN A 202 -8.50 12.79 2.50
CA ASN A 202 -7.97 11.46 2.74
C ASN A 202 -8.37 10.99 4.13
N GLU A 203 -8.25 11.79 5.18
CA GLU A 203 -8.64 11.40 6.55
C GLU A 203 -10.14 11.09 6.66
N GLN A 204 -11.01 11.84 5.98
CA GLN A 204 -12.45 11.56 5.96
C GLN A 204 -12.78 10.29 5.16
N ALA A 205 -12.21 10.14 3.96
CA ALA A 205 -12.40 8.94 3.15
C ALA A 205 -11.79 7.71 3.84
N LEU A 206 -10.61 7.82 4.45
CA LEU A 206 -9.98 6.76 5.22
C LEU A 206 -10.77 6.47 6.49
N ALA A 207 -11.32 7.47 7.19
CA ALA A 207 -12.13 7.23 8.39
C ALA A 207 -13.46 6.56 8.06
N GLU A 208 -14.08 6.90 6.93
CA GLU A 208 -15.33 6.29 6.49
C GLU A 208 -15.10 4.88 5.95
N ILE A 209 -14.07 4.69 5.12
CA ILE A 209 -13.63 3.39 4.63
C ILE A 209 -13.11 2.53 5.79
N ASN A 210 -12.31 3.06 6.71
CA ASN A 210 -11.83 2.33 7.89
C ASN A 210 -12.96 2.06 8.86
N ARG A 211 -13.97 2.93 9.02
CA ARG A 211 -15.11 2.60 9.88
C ARG A 211 -15.97 1.51 9.26
N MET A 212 -16.25 1.59 7.94
CA MET A 212 -16.99 0.54 7.24
C MET A 212 -16.19 -0.77 7.22
N LEU A 213 -14.88 -0.71 6.96
CA LEU A 213 -13.99 -1.86 7.05
C LEU A 213 -13.81 -2.32 8.48
N GLU A 214 -13.79 -1.48 9.50
CA GLU A 214 -13.70 -1.90 10.91
C GLU A 214 -15.01 -2.53 11.35
N GLU A 215 -16.17 -2.02 10.91
CA GLU A 215 -17.47 -2.63 11.15
C GLU A 215 -17.56 -3.98 10.43
N GLU A 216 -17.19 -4.04 9.15
CA GLU A 216 -17.18 -5.27 8.34
C GLU A 216 -16.10 -6.25 8.80
N ILE A 217 -14.90 -5.79 9.18
CA ILE A 217 -13.82 -6.61 9.76
C ILE A 217 -14.23 -7.03 11.16
N VAL A 218 -14.87 -6.21 11.99
CA VAL A 218 -15.33 -6.65 13.32
C VAL A 218 -16.45 -7.66 13.16
N GLU A 219 -17.41 -7.48 12.25
CA GLU A 219 -18.47 -8.44 11.98
C GLU A 219 -17.92 -9.73 11.37
N ARG A 220 -17.05 -9.63 10.36
CA ARG A 220 -16.38 -10.75 9.74
C ARG A 220 -15.40 -11.42 10.68
N ARG A 221 -14.67 -10.70 11.52
CA ARG A 221 -13.77 -11.23 12.55
C ARG A 221 -14.54 -11.77 13.72
N GLN A 222 -15.74 -11.29 14.04
CA GLN A 222 -16.65 -11.92 15.00
C GLN A 222 -17.25 -13.18 14.40
N THR A 223 -17.53 -13.21 13.10
CA THR A 223 -18.03 -14.41 12.42
C THR A 223 -16.91 -15.42 12.23
N GLU A 224 -15.71 -15.00 11.87
CA GLU A 224 -14.50 -15.81 11.76
C GLU A 224 -14.01 -16.20 13.15
N LEU A 225 -14.06 -15.36 14.19
CA LEU A 225 -13.81 -15.81 15.56
C LEU A 225 -14.92 -16.69 16.07
N ALA A 226 -16.20 -16.48 15.75
CA ALA A 226 -17.25 -17.41 16.19
C ALA A 226 -17.15 -18.74 15.43
N LEU A 227 -16.72 -18.70 14.17
CA LEU A 227 -16.49 -19.87 13.33
C LEU A 227 -15.18 -20.56 13.71
N GLN A 228 -14.13 -19.83 14.04
CA GLN A 228 -12.84 -20.31 14.55
C GLN A 228 -12.99 -20.74 15.99
N GLU A 229 -13.77 -20.08 16.85
CA GLU A 229 -14.10 -20.57 18.18
C GLU A 229 -15.03 -21.78 18.08
N ALA A 230 -15.89 -21.88 17.05
CA ALA A 230 -16.65 -23.11 16.80
C ALA A 230 -15.78 -24.21 16.19
N TYR A 231 -14.83 -23.88 15.31
CA TYR A 231 -13.90 -24.83 14.69
C TYR A 231 -12.85 -25.26 15.69
N ASP A 232 -12.21 -24.35 16.40
CA ASP A 232 -11.34 -24.58 17.54
C ASP A 232 -12.15 -25.22 18.65
N ALA A 233 -13.42 -24.90 18.93
CA ALA A 233 -14.19 -25.70 19.90
C ALA A 233 -14.58 -27.07 19.37
N ILE A 234 -14.72 -27.29 18.06
CA ILE A 234 -14.97 -28.60 17.47
C ILE A 234 -13.67 -29.38 17.34
N GLU A 235 -12.55 -28.74 17.02
CA GLU A 235 -11.21 -29.29 16.88
C GLU A 235 -10.62 -29.50 18.26
N GLU A 236 -10.88 -28.63 19.21
CA GLU A 236 -10.66 -28.83 20.64
C GLU A 236 -11.66 -29.85 21.16
N ARG A 237 -12.93 -29.94 20.72
CA ARG A 237 -13.77 -31.09 21.12
C ARG A 237 -13.32 -32.38 20.47
N VAL A 238 -12.79 -32.36 19.25
CA VAL A 238 -12.32 -33.54 18.51
C VAL A 238 -10.93 -33.91 18.99
N GLN A 239 -10.07 -32.95 19.31
CA GLN A 239 -8.78 -33.16 19.96
C GLN A 239 -9.01 -33.54 21.40
N GLU A 240 -9.84 -32.86 22.20
CA GLU A 240 -10.29 -33.32 23.51
C GLU A 240 -10.90 -34.69 23.40
N ARG A 241 -11.73 -35.00 22.39
CA ARG A 241 -12.32 -36.33 22.26
C ARG A 241 -11.32 -37.36 21.78
N THR A 242 -10.38 -37.00 20.92
CA THR A 242 -9.33 -37.89 20.40
C THR A 242 -8.24 -38.06 21.43
N ILE A 243 -7.93 -37.04 22.20
CA ILE A 243 -7.06 -37.03 23.38
C ILE A 243 -7.77 -37.74 24.51
N GLU A 244 -9.08 -37.61 24.72
CA GLU A 244 -9.88 -38.39 25.68
C GLU A 244 -9.91 -39.85 25.25
N LEU A 245 -10.07 -40.17 23.96
CA LEU A 245 -10.07 -41.55 23.47
C LEU A 245 -8.67 -42.15 23.52
N HIS A 246 -7.64 -41.38 23.15
CA HIS A 246 -6.24 -41.78 23.29
C HIS A 246 -5.81 -41.76 24.75
N GLN A 247 -6.41 -40.95 25.61
CA GLN A 247 -6.24 -40.96 27.06
C GLN A 247 -7.04 -42.08 27.68
N GLU A 248 -8.15 -42.54 27.13
CA GLU A 248 -8.93 -43.66 27.64
C GLU A 248 -8.24 -44.97 27.21
N ILE A 249 -7.73 -45.04 25.98
CA ILE A 249 -6.90 -46.14 25.48
C ILE A 249 -5.53 -46.16 26.18
N ALA A 250 -4.88 -45.00 26.33
CA ALA A 250 -3.63 -44.89 27.07
C ALA A 250 -3.84 -44.93 28.58
N GLU A 251 -4.99 -44.57 29.17
CA GLU A 251 -5.32 -44.79 30.59
C GLU A 251 -5.54 -46.26 30.81
N ARG A 252 -6.18 -46.96 29.88
CA ARG A 252 -6.36 -48.41 30.03
C ARG A 252 -5.04 -49.16 29.91
N GLN A 253 -4.12 -48.70 29.05
CA GLN A 253 -2.76 -49.26 28.94
C GLN A 253 -1.82 -48.75 30.05
N LYS A 254 -1.92 -47.48 30.47
CA LYS A 254 -1.18 -46.90 31.60
C LYS A 254 -1.70 -47.35 32.95
N VAL A 255 -2.97 -47.66 33.17
CA VAL A 255 -3.42 -48.24 34.45
C VAL A 255 -2.80 -49.62 34.60
N GLN A 256 -2.64 -50.35 33.50
CA GLN A 256 -1.99 -51.66 33.46
C GLN A 256 -0.45 -51.59 33.63
N GLU A 257 0.23 -50.65 32.96
CA GLU A 257 1.69 -50.46 33.08
C GLU A 257 2.10 -49.60 34.30
N ALA A 258 1.30 -48.61 34.71
CA ALA A 258 1.54 -47.75 35.87
C ALA A 258 1.16 -48.42 37.18
N LEU A 259 0.34 -49.46 37.24
CA LEU A 259 0.27 -50.29 38.45
C LEU A 259 1.63 -50.98 38.69
N TRP A 260 2.28 -51.44 37.62
CA TRP A 260 3.58 -52.12 37.63
C TRP A 260 4.78 -51.15 37.77
N GLU A 261 4.66 -49.91 37.27
CA GLU A 261 5.70 -48.88 37.35
C GLU A 261 5.58 -47.97 38.58
N SER A 262 4.37 -47.70 39.10
CA SER A 262 4.11 -46.90 40.32
C SER A 262 4.68 -47.57 41.57
N GLU A 263 4.56 -48.91 41.67
CA GLU A 263 5.14 -49.67 42.80
C GLU A 263 6.68 -49.55 42.85
N LYS A 264 7.33 -49.46 41.68
CA LYS A 264 8.80 -49.29 41.57
C LYS A 264 9.25 -47.82 41.60
N ARG A 265 8.47 -46.87 41.07
CA ARG A 265 8.80 -45.42 41.03
C ARG A 265 8.64 -44.72 42.37
N PHE A 266 7.58 -45.03 43.15
CA PHE A 266 7.34 -44.36 44.44
C PHE A 266 8.51 -44.55 45.42
N ARG A 267 9.13 -45.74 45.40
CA ARG A 267 10.27 -46.08 46.26
C ARG A 267 11.57 -45.34 45.84
N ALA A 268 11.74 -44.99 44.57
CA ALA A 268 12.94 -44.33 44.06
C ALA A 268 12.91 -42.78 44.19
N ILE A 269 11.74 -42.15 44.08
CA ILE A 269 11.57 -40.68 44.17
C ILE A 269 11.69 -40.19 45.62
N ALA A 270 11.09 -40.93 46.55
CA ALA A 270 11.11 -40.58 47.95
C ALA A 270 12.54 -40.57 48.51
N GLU A 271 13.43 -41.46 48.04
CA GLU A 271 14.85 -41.49 48.43
C GLU A 271 15.74 -40.42 47.76
N THR A 272 15.35 -39.84 46.62
CA THR A 272 16.21 -38.93 45.81
C THR A 272 15.88 -37.45 45.90
N ALA A 273 14.81 -37.05 46.60
CA ALA A 273 14.41 -35.65 46.73
C ALA A 273 15.52 -34.76 47.35
N ASN A 274 15.56 -33.48 46.95
CA ASN A 274 16.65 -32.53 47.29
C ASN A 274 16.43 -31.78 48.60
N ASP A 275 15.17 -31.59 48.99
CA ASP A 275 14.77 -31.08 50.30
C ASP A 275 14.57 -32.28 51.24
N GLY A 276 14.85 -32.11 52.54
CA GLY A 276 14.78 -33.23 53.50
C GLY A 276 13.34 -33.64 53.75
N ILE A 277 12.97 -34.88 53.41
CA ILE A 277 11.61 -35.44 53.58
C ILE A 277 11.61 -36.49 54.69
N ILE A 278 10.71 -36.33 55.65
CA ILE A 278 10.59 -37.18 56.85
C ILE A 278 9.12 -37.54 57.06
N ILE A 279 8.80 -38.84 57.28
CA ILE A 279 7.43 -39.33 57.58
C ILE A 279 7.40 -40.06 58.92
N PHE A 280 6.39 -39.80 59.75
CA PHE A 280 6.21 -40.41 61.07
C PHE A 280 4.73 -40.68 61.41
N ASP A 281 4.48 -41.58 62.37
CA ASP A 281 3.13 -41.96 62.83
C ASP A 281 2.61 -41.09 64.00
N LYS A 282 1.37 -41.33 64.45
CA LYS A 282 0.72 -40.60 65.56
C LYS A 282 1.44 -40.72 66.92
N ASP A 283 2.29 -41.72 67.11
CA ASP A 283 3.09 -41.91 68.34
C ASP A 283 4.49 -41.30 68.17
N GLU A 284 4.64 -40.40 67.19
CA GLU A 284 5.86 -39.64 66.81
C GLU A 284 7.02 -40.51 66.31
N ARG A 285 6.76 -41.75 65.89
CA ARG A 285 7.80 -42.68 65.44
C ARG A 285 8.07 -42.52 63.95
N ILE A 286 9.35 -42.38 63.60
CA ILE A 286 9.78 -42.19 62.21
C ILE A 286 9.60 -43.49 61.41
N PHE A 287 8.86 -43.40 60.30
CA PHE A 287 8.54 -44.50 59.38
C PHE A 287 9.32 -44.40 58.06
N PHE A 288 9.65 -43.18 57.61
CA PHE A 288 10.40 -42.96 56.37
C PHE A 288 11.34 -41.76 56.46
N TRP A 289 12.57 -41.90 55.92
CA TRP A 289 13.65 -40.90 56.00
C TRP A 289 14.47 -40.91 54.71
N ASN A 290 14.48 -39.81 53.96
CA ASN A 290 15.16 -39.75 52.67
C ASN A 290 16.64 -39.32 52.72
N GLU A 291 17.38 -39.48 51.61
CA GLU A 291 18.81 -39.14 51.55
C GLU A 291 19.11 -37.62 51.65
N ALA A 292 18.18 -36.71 51.33
CA ALA A 292 18.37 -35.28 51.59
C ALA A 292 18.21 -34.91 53.07
N ALA A 293 17.32 -35.57 53.81
CA ALA A 293 17.21 -35.40 55.26
C ALA A 293 18.50 -35.88 55.96
N LYS A 294 19.12 -36.96 55.46
CA LYS A 294 20.47 -37.39 55.86
C LYS A 294 21.55 -36.36 55.52
N ARG A 295 21.50 -35.68 54.36
CA ARG A 295 22.44 -34.60 53.98
C ARG A 295 22.27 -33.31 54.79
N LEU A 296 21.03 -32.91 55.08
CA LEU A 296 20.70 -31.68 55.82
C LEU A 296 20.96 -31.83 57.32
N PHE A 297 20.63 -32.97 57.93
CA PHE A 297 20.70 -33.17 59.39
C PHE A 297 21.78 -34.15 59.86
N GLY A 298 22.31 -35.04 59.01
CA GLY A 298 23.46 -35.91 59.30
C GLY A 298 23.16 -37.31 59.87
N TYR A 299 21.91 -37.76 59.93
CA TYR A 299 21.49 -39.08 60.46
C TYR A 299 21.16 -40.11 59.36
N SER A 300 21.49 -41.40 59.56
CA SER A 300 21.21 -42.49 58.60
C SER A 300 19.85 -43.18 58.84
N PRO A 301 19.20 -43.80 57.82
CA PRO A 301 17.86 -44.39 57.97
C PRO A 301 17.76 -45.52 59.01
N SER A 302 18.79 -46.38 59.13
CA SER A 302 18.83 -47.45 60.14
C SER A 302 19.00 -46.93 61.56
N ASP A 303 19.51 -45.71 61.74
CA ASP A 303 19.66 -45.06 63.04
C ASP A 303 18.38 -44.35 63.51
N THR A 304 17.42 -44.11 62.62
CA THR A 304 16.23 -43.26 62.87
C THR A 304 14.91 -44.02 62.85
N GLN A 305 14.81 -45.16 62.15
CA GLN A 305 13.58 -45.95 62.05
C GLN A 305 13.05 -46.38 63.43
N GLY A 306 11.80 -46.04 63.73
CA GLY A 306 11.12 -46.37 65.00
C GLY A 306 11.48 -45.47 66.21
N LYS A 307 12.41 -44.51 66.07
CA LYS A 307 12.72 -43.50 67.09
C LYS A 307 11.77 -42.31 67.04
N LEU A 308 11.69 -41.57 68.14
CA LEU A 308 10.87 -40.36 68.25
C LEU A 308 11.51 -39.18 67.48
N ILE A 309 10.72 -38.48 66.66
CA ILE A 309 11.22 -37.34 65.86
C ILE A 309 11.78 -36.20 66.71
N GLY A 310 11.25 -35.99 67.92
CA GLY A 310 11.70 -34.96 68.87
C GLY A 310 13.14 -35.13 69.37
N THR A 311 13.75 -36.31 69.22
CA THR A 311 15.17 -36.54 69.59
C THR A 311 16.17 -35.92 68.61
N ILE A 312 15.72 -35.49 67.42
CA ILE A 312 16.57 -35.01 66.31
C ILE A 312 16.50 -33.48 66.13
N LEU A 313 15.42 -32.82 66.58
CA LEU A 313 15.21 -31.37 66.49
C LEU A 313 15.71 -30.62 67.77
N VAL A 314 15.88 -29.30 67.71
CA VAL A 314 16.22 -28.47 68.89
C VAL A 314 14.98 -28.34 69.79
N GLU A 315 15.18 -28.37 71.11
CA GLU A 315 14.14 -28.53 72.14
C GLU A 315 13.01 -27.49 72.07
N ARG A 316 13.34 -26.25 71.65
CA ARG A 316 12.36 -25.16 71.44
C ARG A 316 11.45 -25.38 70.22
N PHE A 317 11.86 -26.21 69.26
CA PHE A 317 11.12 -26.49 68.02
C PHE A 317 10.36 -27.83 68.08
N SER A 318 10.80 -28.78 68.91
CA SER A 318 10.07 -30.04 69.17
C SER A 318 8.74 -29.82 69.92
N GLU A 319 8.68 -28.84 70.83
CA GLU A 319 7.43 -28.49 71.52
C GLU A 319 6.40 -27.86 70.56
N THR A 320 6.85 -27.04 69.61
CA THR A 320 5.98 -26.45 68.59
C THR A 320 5.43 -27.49 67.62
N LEU A 321 6.23 -28.49 67.24
CA LEU A 321 5.80 -29.58 66.37
C LEU A 321 4.79 -30.52 67.08
N ARG A 322 5.03 -30.87 68.35
CA ARG A 322 4.13 -31.74 69.13
C ARG A 322 2.79 -31.07 69.38
N ALA A 323 2.78 -29.76 69.72
CA ALA A 323 1.56 -28.98 69.83
C ALA A 323 0.77 -28.91 68.51
N ALA A 324 1.46 -28.80 67.37
CA ALA A 324 0.82 -28.83 66.06
C ALA A 324 0.22 -30.21 65.71
N VAL A 325 0.92 -31.31 66.02
CA VAL A 325 0.44 -32.69 65.79
C VAL A 325 -0.77 -33.02 66.66
N ASP A 326 -0.74 -32.68 67.96
CA ASP A 326 -1.85 -32.92 68.89
C ASP A 326 -3.10 -32.10 68.52
N GLN A 327 -2.93 -30.87 68.03
CA GLN A 327 -4.02 -30.03 67.56
C GLN A 327 -4.66 -30.57 66.26
N ILE A 328 -3.87 -31.15 65.35
CA ILE A 328 -4.37 -31.78 64.12
C ILE A 328 -5.07 -33.14 64.38
N LEU A 329 -4.73 -33.84 65.48
CA LEU A 329 -5.43 -35.08 65.87
C LEU A 329 -6.74 -34.83 66.62
N ALA A 330 -6.92 -33.64 67.22
CA ALA A 330 -8.10 -33.26 67.99
C ALA A 330 -9.21 -32.60 67.15
N ASP A 331 -8.88 -31.97 66.03
CA ASP A 331 -9.81 -31.30 65.11
C ASP A 331 -9.37 -31.55 63.66
N ASP A 332 -10.23 -32.15 62.83
CA ASP A 332 -9.88 -32.59 61.45
C ASP A 332 -9.70 -31.39 60.47
N ASP A 333 -9.90 -30.14 60.93
CA ASP A 333 -9.83 -28.90 60.14
C ASP A 333 -8.94 -27.81 60.80
N SER A 334 -7.65 -28.11 60.95
CA SER A 334 -6.65 -27.23 61.59
C SER A 334 -6.00 -26.23 60.61
N ASP A 335 -6.04 -24.94 60.97
CA ASP A 335 -5.54 -23.75 60.23
C ASP A 335 -4.00 -23.68 60.04
N LEU A 336 -3.29 -24.77 60.36
CA LEU A 336 -1.83 -24.91 60.35
C LEU A 336 -1.31 -25.83 59.23
N LEU A 337 -2.20 -26.54 58.51
CA LEU A 337 -1.85 -27.35 57.34
C LEU A 337 -1.37 -26.44 56.19
N GLY A 338 -0.11 -26.62 55.75
CA GLY A 338 0.46 -25.92 54.59
C GLY A 338 1.13 -24.55 54.85
N LYS A 339 1.24 -24.09 56.10
CA LYS A 339 2.02 -22.87 56.41
C LYS A 339 3.52 -23.17 56.46
N THR A 340 4.31 -22.33 55.79
CA THR A 340 5.78 -22.42 55.81
C THR A 340 6.32 -21.76 57.08
N LEU A 341 6.95 -22.54 57.94
CA LEU A 341 7.52 -22.11 59.22
C LEU A 341 9.01 -21.82 59.02
N GLY A 342 9.38 -20.53 59.07
CA GLY A 342 10.77 -20.11 59.16
C GLY A 342 11.35 -20.44 60.53
N GLY A 343 12.41 -21.21 60.57
CA GLY A 343 13.07 -21.70 61.78
C GLY A 343 14.58 -21.77 61.61
N ILE A 344 15.24 -22.38 62.60
CA ILE A 344 16.69 -22.62 62.56
C ILE A 344 16.89 -24.12 62.79
N GLY A 345 17.49 -24.81 61.83
CA GLY A 345 17.76 -26.26 61.91
C GLY A 345 19.11 -26.54 62.56
N ARG A 346 19.25 -27.67 63.28
CA ARG A 346 20.52 -28.11 63.91
C ARG A 346 21.02 -29.42 63.31
N ARG A 347 22.28 -29.46 62.89
CA ARG A 347 22.92 -30.66 62.32
C ARG A 347 23.44 -31.60 63.42
N LYS A 348 23.75 -32.87 63.11
CA LYS A 348 24.32 -33.88 64.04
C LYS A 348 25.62 -33.44 64.73
N ASP A 349 26.34 -32.46 64.17
CA ASP A 349 27.56 -31.86 64.72
C ASP A 349 27.33 -30.62 65.61
N GLY A 350 26.10 -30.12 65.71
CA GLY A 350 25.70 -28.99 66.56
C GLY A 350 25.55 -27.63 65.87
N THR A 351 25.79 -27.49 64.57
CA THR A 351 25.66 -26.21 63.84
C THR A 351 24.22 -25.83 63.47
N GLU A 352 23.88 -24.54 63.59
CA GLU A 352 22.55 -23.99 63.36
C GLU A 352 22.47 -23.16 62.05
N PHE A 353 21.41 -23.30 61.24
CA PHE A 353 21.23 -22.61 59.94
C PHE A 353 19.76 -22.22 59.68
N PRO A 354 19.47 -21.08 59.00
CA PRO A 354 18.10 -20.64 58.75
C PRO A 354 17.41 -21.57 57.78
N ILE A 355 16.27 -22.13 58.20
CA ILE A 355 15.45 -23.04 57.41
C ILE A 355 14.01 -22.57 57.27
N GLU A 356 13.36 -22.94 56.18
CA GLU A 356 11.91 -22.89 55.98
C GLU A 356 11.39 -24.33 55.96
N LEU A 357 10.37 -24.62 56.78
CA LEU A 357 9.77 -25.95 56.97
C LEU A 357 8.29 -25.99 56.59
N SER A 358 7.81 -27.09 56.01
CA SER A 358 6.38 -27.32 55.73
C SER A 358 5.93 -28.71 56.19
N LEU A 359 4.76 -28.81 56.85
CA LEU A 359 4.18 -30.02 57.47
C LEU A 359 2.81 -30.39 56.85
N SER A 360 2.57 -31.67 56.59
CA SER A 360 1.30 -32.22 56.06
C SER A 360 0.92 -33.60 56.65
N THR A 361 -0.34 -34.05 56.52
CA THR A 361 -0.86 -35.31 57.10
C THR A 361 -1.72 -36.12 56.12
N TRP A 362 -1.88 -37.44 56.33
CA TRP A 362 -2.74 -38.32 55.52
C TRP A 362 -3.14 -39.64 56.25
N LYS A 363 -4.24 -40.30 55.81
CA LYS A 363 -4.83 -41.52 56.43
C LYS A 363 -4.81 -42.73 55.48
N ALA A 364 -4.46 -43.92 55.97
CA ALA A 364 -4.55 -45.19 55.23
C ALA A 364 -4.95 -46.36 56.14
N GLN A 365 -5.93 -47.19 55.72
CA GLN A 365 -6.48 -48.34 56.48
C GLN A 365 -6.80 -48.05 57.96
N GLY A 366 -7.18 -46.81 58.29
CA GLY A 366 -7.55 -46.38 59.66
C GLY A 366 -6.40 -45.86 60.54
N ILE A 367 -5.17 -45.71 60.01
CA ILE A 367 -4.00 -45.15 60.72
C ILE A 367 -3.60 -43.80 60.09
N VAL A 368 -3.20 -42.82 60.92
CA VAL A 368 -2.80 -41.45 60.52
C VAL A 368 -1.27 -41.32 60.44
N PHE A 369 -0.75 -40.71 59.38
CA PHE A 369 0.67 -40.43 59.14
C PHE A 369 0.94 -38.94 58.86
N PHE A 370 2.14 -38.46 59.16
CA PHE A 370 2.58 -37.05 59.05
C PHE A 370 3.88 -36.93 58.23
N THR A 371 4.04 -35.88 57.40
CA THR A 371 5.19 -35.64 56.49
C THR A 371 5.76 -34.21 56.60
N ILE A 372 7.10 -34.02 56.64
CA ILE A 372 7.79 -32.70 56.75
C ILE A 372 8.82 -32.47 55.62
N ILE A 373 8.98 -31.22 55.12
CA ILE A 373 9.93 -30.76 54.07
C ILE A 373 10.74 -29.50 54.51
N VAL A 374 12.04 -29.34 54.17
CA VAL A 374 12.98 -28.31 54.73
C VAL A 374 13.90 -27.59 53.68
N ARG A 375 14.10 -26.23 53.72
CA ARG A 375 14.88 -25.38 52.73
C ARG A 375 15.64 -24.14 53.33
N ASP A 376 16.69 -23.54 52.71
CA ASP A 376 17.58 -22.42 53.24
C ASP A 376 17.57 -21.11 52.34
N VAL A 377 17.65 -19.86 52.88
CA VAL A 377 17.42 -18.56 52.14
C VAL A 377 18.22 -17.30 52.61
N THR A 378 19.44 -17.06 52.10
CA THR A 378 20.34 -15.97 52.59
C THR A 378 20.59 -14.75 51.66
N ILE A 379 20.43 -14.82 50.33
CA ILE A 379 21.07 -13.84 49.40
C ILE A 379 20.16 -12.69 48.88
N ARG A 380 18.86 -12.68 49.11
CA ARG A 380 17.92 -11.80 48.37
C ARG A 380 17.80 -10.33 48.82
N LYS A 381 18.48 -9.87 49.88
CA LYS A 381 18.16 -8.58 50.54
C LYS A 381 19.06 -7.36 50.25
N GLU A 382 20.11 -7.43 49.45
CA GLU A 382 21.10 -6.32 49.40
C GLU A 382 21.13 -5.46 48.10
N THR A 383 20.39 -5.81 47.04
CA THR A 383 20.58 -5.18 45.71
C THR A 383 19.61 -4.03 45.37
N GLU A 384 18.67 -3.68 46.25
CA GLU A 384 17.51 -2.83 45.89
C GLU A 384 17.67 -1.33 46.23
N GLN A 385 18.75 -0.90 46.92
CA GLN A 385 18.80 0.42 47.55
C GLN A 385 19.72 1.49 46.91
N ALA A 386 20.36 1.24 45.75
CA ALA A 386 21.44 2.11 45.24
C ALA A 386 21.10 3.09 44.08
N LEU A 387 19.88 3.12 43.52
CA LEU A 387 19.62 3.80 42.22
C LEU A 387 18.89 5.16 42.27
N ARG A 388 18.47 5.67 43.44
CA ARG A 388 17.45 6.74 43.53
C ARG A 388 17.96 8.20 43.69
N GLN A 389 19.26 8.50 43.70
CA GLN A 389 19.76 9.81 44.18
C GLN A 389 20.50 10.75 43.19
N ALA A 390 20.50 10.51 41.87
CA ALA A 390 21.44 11.22 40.97
C ALA A 390 20.88 12.33 40.03
N TYR A 391 19.59 12.69 40.03
CA TYR A 391 18.98 13.33 38.84
C TYR A 391 18.41 14.79 38.89
N GLU A 392 18.49 15.60 39.96
CA GLU A 392 17.65 16.84 40.05
C GLU A 392 18.31 18.24 40.18
N GLU A 393 19.63 18.46 40.11
CA GLU A 393 20.21 19.71 40.67
C GLU A 393 20.81 20.82 39.74
N ILE A 394 20.62 20.88 38.41
CA ILE A 394 21.50 21.78 37.60
C ILE A 394 20.93 23.11 37.03
N GLU A 395 19.77 23.23 36.40
CA GLU A 395 19.69 24.26 35.33
C GLU A 395 18.67 25.41 35.49
N LYS A 396 18.70 26.09 36.65
CA LYS A 396 17.83 27.24 36.97
C LYS A 396 18.57 28.59 37.14
N ARG A 397 19.67 28.87 36.44
CA ARG A 397 20.59 29.95 36.92
C ARG A 397 21.22 30.94 35.91
N VAL A 398 20.57 31.33 34.80
CA VAL A 398 21.14 32.35 33.86
C VAL A 398 20.15 33.44 33.41
N GLU A 399 19.25 33.80 34.31
CA GLU A 399 18.98 35.20 34.69
C GLU A 399 19.43 36.37 33.76
N GLU A 400 18.44 37.10 33.25
CA GLU A 400 18.08 38.46 33.73
C GLU A 400 19.08 39.65 33.67
N ARG A 401 19.98 39.85 32.68
CA ARG A 401 20.90 41.02 32.77
C ARG A 401 21.22 41.93 31.56
N THR A 402 20.45 41.98 30.47
CA THR A 402 20.93 42.75 29.29
C THR A 402 19.86 43.54 28.53
N GLU A 403 18.98 44.27 29.23
CA GLU A 403 17.94 45.12 28.60
C GLU A 403 17.98 46.61 28.98
N ALA A 404 18.91 47.09 29.83
CA ALA A 404 18.69 48.35 30.54
C ALA A 404 19.46 49.63 30.06
N LEU A 405 20.20 49.66 28.94
CA LEU A 405 21.08 50.82 28.64
C LEU A 405 21.00 51.49 27.25
N GLU A 406 20.21 51.01 26.28
CA GLU A 406 20.32 51.47 24.88
C GLU A 406 19.36 52.60 24.45
N VAL A 407 18.36 52.95 25.27
CA VAL A 407 17.24 53.80 24.82
C VAL A 407 17.49 55.32 24.93
N GLU A 408 18.42 55.78 25.76
CA GLU A 408 18.48 57.21 26.15
C GLU A 408 19.29 58.13 25.20
N ILE A 409 20.08 57.59 24.26
CA ILE A 409 21.03 58.39 23.44
C ILE A 409 20.47 58.79 22.05
N ALA A 410 19.34 58.24 21.61
CA ALA A 410 18.87 58.34 20.22
C ALA A 410 18.05 59.60 19.85
N GLU A 411 17.45 60.29 20.82
CA GLU A 411 16.37 61.25 20.50
C GLU A 411 16.85 62.67 20.17
N ARG A 412 17.99 63.09 20.71
CA ARG A 412 18.43 64.49 20.63
C ARG A 412 19.02 64.94 19.28
N LYS A 413 19.30 64.00 18.35
CA LYS A 413 19.89 64.28 17.02
C LYS A 413 18.88 64.42 15.87
N ARG A 414 17.58 64.20 16.10
CA ARG A 414 16.57 64.07 15.01
C ARG A 414 15.94 65.36 14.50
N VAL A 415 15.87 66.42 15.31
CA VAL A 415 15.03 67.58 15.01
C VAL A 415 15.72 68.59 14.06
N GLU A 416 17.03 68.79 14.19
CA GLU A 416 17.78 69.81 13.46
C GLU A 416 18.00 69.48 11.97
N LYS A 417 17.95 68.19 11.62
CA LYS A 417 18.12 67.70 10.24
C LYS A 417 16.83 67.81 9.40
N ALA A 418 15.66 67.94 10.02
CA ALA A 418 14.37 67.88 9.34
C ALA A 418 14.06 69.13 8.50
N LEU A 419 14.42 70.31 9.00
CA LEU A 419 14.00 71.58 8.40
C LEU A 419 14.74 71.95 7.11
N ARG A 420 15.99 71.49 6.93
CA ARG A 420 16.82 71.75 5.74
C ARG A 420 16.42 70.86 4.54
N ILE A 421 15.84 69.70 4.80
CA ILE A 421 15.47 68.70 3.80
C ILE A 421 14.19 69.12 3.07
N GLU A 422 13.24 69.74 3.76
CA GLU A 422 11.91 70.05 3.24
C GLU A 422 11.92 71.03 2.05
N THR A 423 12.77 72.05 2.06
CA THR A 423 12.81 73.06 0.99
C THR A 423 13.44 72.53 -0.31
N LEU A 424 14.54 71.79 -0.21
CA LEU A 424 15.20 71.14 -1.35
C LEU A 424 14.34 70.00 -1.93
N TYR A 425 13.49 69.42 -1.10
CA TYR A 425 12.55 68.38 -1.49
C TYR A 425 11.46 68.92 -2.42
N LEU A 426 10.85 70.07 -2.14
CA LEU A 426 9.74 70.61 -2.94
C LEU A 426 10.14 71.00 -4.38
N GLU A 427 11.31 71.59 -4.60
CA GLU A 427 11.78 71.92 -5.95
C GLU A 427 12.09 70.67 -6.77
N ARG A 428 12.74 69.68 -6.15
CA ARG A 428 12.99 68.38 -6.80
C ARG A 428 11.72 67.60 -7.07
N LEU A 429 10.67 67.76 -6.28
CA LEU A 429 9.38 67.12 -6.53
C LEU A 429 8.69 67.68 -7.78
N PHE A 430 8.79 68.97 -8.05
CA PHE A 430 8.14 69.58 -9.21
C PHE A 430 8.89 69.27 -10.52
N GLU A 431 10.22 69.48 -10.54
CA GLU A 431 11.03 69.22 -11.74
C GLU A 431 11.35 67.74 -11.93
N GLY A 432 11.54 66.98 -10.85
CA GLY A 432 11.78 65.54 -10.90
C GLY A 432 10.52 64.70 -10.99
N SER A 433 9.34 65.32 -11.14
CA SER A 433 8.11 64.59 -11.39
C SER A 433 8.17 63.93 -12.78
N PRO A 434 7.93 62.60 -12.87
CA PRO A 434 7.89 61.88 -14.14
C PRO A 434 6.59 62.14 -14.92
N GLU A 435 5.76 63.09 -14.48
CA GLU A 435 4.52 63.47 -15.14
C GLU A 435 4.64 64.88 -15.67
N ALA A 436 4.04 65.13 -16.85
CA ALA A 436 3.99 66.45 -17.45
C ALA A 436 3.06 67.36 -16.65
N ILE A 437 3.63 68.31 -15.93
CA ILE A 437 2.92 69.23 -15.05
C ILE A 437 2.90 70.62 -15.67
N VAL A 438 1.71 71.23 -15.65
CA VAL A 438 1.50 72.65 -15.96
C VAL A 438 0.75 73.33 -14.83
N LEU A 439 1.21 74.51 -14.45
CA LEU A 439 0.48 75.46 -13.64
C LEU A 439 -0.10 76.52 -14.56
N VAL A 440 -1.41 76.75 -14.51
CA VAL A 440 -2.10 77.80 -15.28
C VAL A 440 -2.83 78.78 -14.36
N ASP A 441 -3.03 80.01 -14.82
CA ASP A 441 -3.83 81.00 -14.10
C ASP A 441 -5.35 80.71 -14.24
N ASN A 442 -6.17 81.56 -13.62
CA ASN A 442 -7.64 81.45 -13.70
C ASN A 442 -8.23 81.75 -15.09
N HIS A 443 -7.41 82.12 -16.06
CA HIS A 443 -7.78 82.32 -17.46
C HIS A 443 -7.23 81.20 -18.38
N GLY A 444 -6.63 80.16 -17.80
CA GLY A 444 -6.04 79.02 -18.53
C GLY A 444 -4.71 79.37 -19.20
N ARG A 445 -4.02 80.43 -18.78
CA ARG A 445 -2.70 80.81 -19.30
C ARG A 445 -1.59 80.13 -18.53
N VAL A 446 -0.58 79.61 -19.24
CA VAL A 446 0.54 78.90 -18.63
C VAL A 446 1.39 79.82 -17.75
N LEU A 447 1.49 79.49 -16.46
CA LEU A 447 2.33 80.15 -15.45
C LEU A 447 3.69 79.46 -15.31
N ARG A 448 3.68 78.12 -15.28
CA ARG A 448 4.88 77.28 -15.14
C ARG A 448 4.64 75.91 -15.74
N VAL A 449 5.68 75.27 -16.25
CA VAL A 449 5.71 73.85 -16.62
C VAL A 449 6.97 73.22 -16.04
N ASN A 450 6.97 71.90 -15.87
CA ASN A 450 8.19 71.14 -15.61
C ASN A 450 8.82 70.64 -16.92
N SER A 451 10.01 70.05 -16.84
CA SER A 451 10.70 69.48 -18.01
C SER A 451 9.88 68.41 -18.74
N GLU A 452 9.18 67.53 -18.01
CA GLU A 452 8.40 66.45 -18.61
C GLU A 452 7.25 66.96 -19.50
N PHE A 453 6.65 68.10 -19.16
CA PHE A 453 5.63 68.72 -20.01
C PHE A 453 6.19 69.23 -21.34
N ILE A 454 7.41 69.79 -21.30
CA ILE A 454 8.14 70.23 -22.50
C ILE A 454 8.45 69.03 -23.39
N ASP A 455 8.93 67.94 -22.80
CA ASP A 455 9.29 66.71 -23.53
C ASP A 455 8.05 66.03 -24.14
N LEU A 456 6.94 65.95 -23.39
CA LEU A 456 5.72 65.27 -23.82
C LEU A 456 5.02 65.95 -25.01
N PHE A 457 4.93 67.28 -24.99
CA PHE A 457 4.20 68.07 -25.99
C PHE A 457 5.10 68.78 -27.02
N GLY A 458 6.41 68.86 -26.77
CA GLY A 458 7.41 69.40 -27.68
C GLY A 458 7.48 70.93 -27.75
N TYR A 459 6.95 71.64 -26.75
CA TYR A 459 6.97 73.11 -26.66
C TYR A 459 8.00 73.60 -25.65
N THR A 460 8.73 74.68 -25.95
CA THR A 460 9.61 75.33 -24.95
C THR A 460 8.82 76.24 -24.02
N PHE A 461 9.29 76.43 -22.76
CA PHE A 461 8.58 77.27 -21.80
C PHE A 461 8.40 78.71 -22.30
N ASP A 462 9.43 79.29 -22.91
CA ASP A 462 9.41 80.65 -23.45
C ASP A 462 8.35 80.83 -24.58
N GLU A 463 8.06 79.77 -25.35
CA GLU A 463 7.03 79.80 -26.41
C GLU A 463 5.59 79.78 -25.84
N ILE A 464 5.39 79.15 -24.67
CA ILE A 464 4.05 78.86 -24.15
C ILE A 464 3.66 79.69 -22.93
N GLN A 465 4.62 80.33 -22.26
CA GLN A 465 4.34 81.17 -21.09
C GLN A 465 3.31 82.26 -21.44
N GLY A 466 2.25 82.37 -20.65
CA GLY A 466 1.15 83.33 -20.86
C GLY A 466 0.15 82.96 -21.98
N SER A 467 0.40 81.90 -22.76
CA SER A 467 -0.50 81.39 -23.79
C SER A 467 -1.60 80.50 -23.18
N VAL A 468 -2.77 80.45 -23.83
CA VAL A 468 -3.90 79.62 -23.38
C VAL A 468 -3.64 78.16 -23.74
N ILE A 469 -3.59 77.30 -22.72
CA ILE A 469 -3.18 75.89 -22.84
C ILE A 469 -4.02 75.11 -23.86
N ASP A 470 -5.35 75.28 -23.84
CA ASP A 470 -6.26 74.54 -24.72
C ASP A 470 -6.03 74.85 -26.21
N ARG A 471 -5.52 76.05 -26.55
CA ARG A 471 -5.20 76.39 -27.95
C ARG A 471 -3.97 75.67 -28.49
N LEU A 472 -3.09 75.26 -27.58
CA LEU A 472 -1.82 74.64 -27.93
C LEU A 472 -2.01 73.13 -28.14
N ILE A 473 -2.55 72.45 -27.13
CA ILE A 473 -2.50 70.98 -27.06
C ILE A 473 -3.81 70.27 -27.41
N VAL A 474 -4.91 70.98 -27.72
CA VAL A 474 -6.20 70.34 -28.03
C VAL A 474 -6.42 70.28 -29.55
N PRO A 475 -6.74 69.10 -30.11
CA PRO A 475 -7.11 68.98 -31.52
C PRO A 475 -8.49 69.59 -31.82
N GLY A 476 -8.73 70.00 -33.07
CA GLY A 476 -9.87 70.84 -33.49
C GLY A 476 -11.26 70.30 -33.10
N ASP A 477 -11.43 68.99 -33.18
CA ASP A 477 -12.64 68.22 -32.88
C ASP A 477 -12.93 68.09 -31.38
N LEU A 478 -11.90 68.21 -30.52
CA LEU A 478 -12.02 68.02 -29.06
C LEU A 478 -12.05 69.33 -28.26
N TYR A 479 -12.09 70.52 -28.90
CA TYR A 479 -12.15 71.80 -28.18
C TYR A 479 -13.35 71.95 -27.26
N GLN A 480 -14.52 71.43 -27.65
CA GLN A 480 -15.71 71.49 -26.81
C GLN A 480 -15.58 70.62 -25.55
N GLU A 481 -14.88 69.50 -25.64
CA GLU A 481 -14.56 68.63 -24.50
C GLU A 481 -13.59 69.35 -23.56
N ALA A 482 -12.46 69.85 -24.09
CA ALA A 482 -11.45 70.55 -23.31
C ALA A 482 -12.05 71.77 -22.59
N PHE A 483 -12.87 72.57 -23.28
CA PHE A 483 -13.54 73.73 -22.69
C PHE A 483 -14.44 73.34 -21.49
N LYS A 484 -15.13 72.19 -21.56
CA LYS A 484 -15.93 71.68 -20.43
C LYS A 484 -15.05 71.31 -19.25
N ILE A 485 -13.93 70.61 -19.50
CA ILE A 485 -12.96 70.21 -18.48
C ILE A 485 -12.37 71.47 -17.81
N THR A 486 -11.83 72.40 -18.60
CA THR A 486 -11.24 73.66 -18.13
C THR A 486 -12.23 74.47 -17.30
N ARG A 487 -13.49 74.60 -17.74
CA ARG A 487 -14.53 75.32 -16.99
C ARG A 487 -14.86 74.66 -15.64
N GLN A 488 -14.86 73.33 -15.57
CA GLN A 488 -15.11 72.62 -14.31
C GLN A 488 -13.97 72.80 -13.31
N VAL A 489 -12.72 72.77 -13.78
CA VAL A 489 -11.54 72.95 -12.92
C VAL A 489 -11.42 74.40 -12.44
N LEU A 490 -11.67 75.37 -13.32
CA LEU A 490 -11.77 76.79 -12.95
C LEU A 490 -12.95 77.09 -12.02
N GLY A 491 -14.01 76.28 -12.06
CA GLY A 491 -15.11 76.31 -11.10
C GLY A 491 -14.79 75.71 -9.73
N GLY A 492 -13.51 75.42 -9.45
CA GLY A 492 -13.05 74.91 -8.16
C GLY A 492 -13.21 73.40 -7.96
N ARG A 493 -13.44 72.62 -9.02
CA ARG A 493 -13.59 71.15 -8.95
C ARG A 493 -12.33 70.44 -9.43
N LYS A 494 -11.98 69.32 -8.80
CA LYS A 494 -10.95 68.41 -9.32
C LYS A 494 -11.56 67.57 -10.45
N VAL A 495 -10.87 67.45 -11.59
CA VAL A 495 -11.33 66.67 -12.76
C VAL A 495 -10.21 65.75 -13.22
N THR A 496 -10.54 64.48 -13.44
CA THR A 496 -9.66 63.51 -14.08
C THR A 496 -10.34 62.97 -15.33
N PHE A 497 -9.64 62.94 -16.46
CA PHE A 497 -10.22 62.54 -17.74
C PHE A 497 -9.15 62.00 -18.70
N GLU A 498 -9.43 60.88 -19.36
CA GLU A 498 -8.55 60.31 -20.39
C GLU A 498 -9.03 60.72 -21.77
N THR A 499 -8.13 61.22 -22.61
CA THR A 499 -8.47 61.84 -23.89
C THR A 499 -7.24 61.96 -24.78
N VAL A 500 -7.42 62.48 -25.98
CA VAL A 500 -6.36 62.68 -26.95
C VAL A 500 -5.95 64.16 -26.99
N ARG A 501 -4.65 64.41 -26.96
CA ARG A 501 -4.05 65.73 -27.14
C ARG A 501 -3.12 65.72 -28.35
N ARG A 502 -2.69 66.90 -28.75
CA ARG A 502 -1.88 67.13 -29.94
C ARG A 502 -0.55 67.76 -29.53
N ARG A 503 0.55 67.22 -30.05
CA ARG A 503 1.90 67.77 -29.88
C ARG A 503 2.15 68.94 -30.83
N ARG A 504 3.25 69.68 -30.61
CA ARG A 504 3.68 70.81 -31.48
C ARG A 504 3.83 70.42 -32.95
N ASP A 505 4.24 69.18 -33.24
CA ASP A 505 4.42 68.64 -34.60
C ASP A 505 3.10 68.21 -35.29
N GLY A 506 1.99 68.24 -34.56
CA GLY A 506 0.67 67.83 -35.05
C GLY A 506 0.29 66.37 -34.75
N SER A 507 1.19 65.54 -34.20
CA SER A 507 0.89 64.16 -33.82
C SER A 507 -0.10 64.09 -32.64
N LEU A 508 -0.93 63.06 -32.64
CA LEU A 508 -1.89 62.78 -31.57
C LEU A 508 -1.25 61.88 -30.50
N ILE A 509 -1.62 62.13 -29.25
CA ILE A 509 -1.14 61.38 -28.08
C ILE A 509 -2.29 61.12 -27.10
N ASP A 510 -2.43 59.88 -26.64
CA ASP A 510 -3.37 59.54 -25.58
C ASP A 510 -2.82 59.98 -24.22
N VAL A 511 -3.57 60.82 -23.50
CA VAL A 511 -3.16 61.35 -22.20
C VAL A 511 -4.27 61.20 -21.16
N SER A 512 -3.87 60.91 -19.92
CA SER A 512 -4.72 61.07 -18.74
C SER A 512 -4.46 62.45 -18.14
N ILE A 513 -5.51 63.26 -18.04
CA ILE A 513 -5.45 64.64 -17.55
C ILE A 513 -5.99 64.69 -16.13
N LEU A 514 -5.24 65.28 -15.20
CA LEU A 514 -5.72 65.64 -13.87
C LEU A 514 -5.62 67.15 -13.68
N GLY A 515 -6.77 67.83 -13.61
CA GLY A 515 -6.85 69.25 -13.26
C GLY A 515 -7.32 69.44 -11.81
N THR A 516 -6.53 70.15 -11.00
CA THR A 516 -6.85 70.47 -9.61
C THR A 516 -6.69 71.97 -9.34
N PRO A 517 -7.67 72.66 -8.75
CA PRO A 517 -7.52 74.06 -8.38
C PRO A 517 -6.64 74.21 -7.13
N ILE A 518 -5.79 75.23 -7.11
CA ILE A 518 -4.99 75.63 -5.94
C ILE A 518 -5.67 76.82 -5.26
N LYS A 519 -6.02 76.65 -3.98
CA LYS A 519 -6.73 77.64 -3.16
C LYS A 519 -5.87 78.05 -1.95
N VAL A 520 -5.81 79.34 -1.67
CA VAL A 520 -5.14 79.90 -0.47
C VAL A 520 -6.09 80.96 0.12
N ASP A 521 -6.33 80.90 1.44
CA ASP A 521 -7.16 81.86 2.19
C ASP A 521 -8.47 82.27 1.45
N ASP A 522 -9.25 81.25 1.05
CA ASP A 522 -10.53 81.32 0.31
C ASP A 522 -10.52 81.83 -1.14
N GLY A 523 -9.37 82.17 -1.73
CA GLY A 523 -9.21 82.52 -3.15
C GLY A 523 -8.56 81.41 -3.99
N GLN A 524 -9.14 81.04 -5.14
CA GLN A 524 -8.44 80.22 -6.13
C GLN A 524 -7.43 81.08 -6.88
N ILE A 525 -6.15 80.70 -6.82
CA ILE A 525 -5.06 81.51 -7.38
C ILE A 525 -4.43 80.90 -8.64
N ALA A 526 -4.54 79.58 -8.82
CA ALA A 526 -4.02 78.87 -9.99
C ALA A 526 -4.71 77.51 -10.15
N VAL A 527 -4.54 76.90 -11.32
CA VAL A 527 -4.91 75.51 -11.60
C VAL A 527 -3.65 74.72 -11.89
N TYR A 528 -3.55 73.56 -11.24
CA TYR A 528 -2.52 72.58 -11.46
C TYR A 528 -3.05 71.48 -12.37
N GLY A 529 -2.44 71.33 -13.56
CA GLY A 529 -2.75 70.31 -14.55
C GLY A 529 -1.62 69.30 -14.65
N ILE A 530 -1.94 68.01 -14.57
CA ILE A 530 -1.01 66.92 -14.85
C ILE A 530 -1.48 66.20 -16.11
N TYR A 531 -0.56 65.91 -17.01
CA TYR A 531 -0.76 65.07 -18.19
C TYR A 531 0.15 63.85 -18.05
N ARG A 532 -0.45 62.66 -18.13
CA ARG A 532 0.29 61.39 -18.14
C ARG A 532 0.11 60.75 -19.51
N ASP A 533 1.19 60.39 -20.20
CA ASP A 533 1.12 59.56 -21.41
C ASP A 533 0.55 58.19 -21.04
N ILE A 534 -0.53 57.78 -21.70
CA ILE A 534 -1.14 56.46 -21.51
C ILE A 534 -1.13 55.63 -22.80
N SER A 535 -0.35 56.03 -23.81
CA SER A 535 -0.27 55.36 -25.11
C SER A 535 0.28 53.94 -25.02
N GLU A 536 1.28 53.69 -24.18
CA GLU A 536 1.78 52.34 -23.90
C GLU A 536 0.79 51.52 -23.08
N ARG A 537 0.16 52.14 -22.08
CA ARG A 537 -0.86 51.50 -21.23
C ARG A 537 -2.04 51.01 -22.06
N LYS A 538 -2.58 51.83 -22.95
CA LYS A 538 -3.71 51.46 -23.84
C LYS A 538 -3.35 50.36 -24.84
N ARG A 539 -2.14 50.38 -25.40
CA ARG A 539 -1.66 49.30 -26.29
C ARG A 539 -1.53 47.97 -25.55
N ALA A 540 -0.96 47.99 -24.35
CA ALA A 540 -0.83 46.81 -23.51
C ALA A 540 -2.20 46.26 -23.05
N GLU A 541 -3.18 47.14 -22.79
CA GLU A 541 -4.53 46.75 -22.40
C GLU A 541 -5.27 46.00 -23.52
N ILE A 542 -5.22 46.53 -24.76
CA ILE A 542 -5.82 45.88 -25.94
C ILE A 542 -5.16 44.51 -26.22
N GLU A 543 -3.83 44.44 -26.16
CA GLU A 543 -3.11 43.19 -26.39
C GLU A 543 -3.43 42.15 -25.30
N ARG A 544 -3.55 42.59 -24.04
CA ARG A 544 -3.95 41.72 -22.93
C ARG A 544 -5.37 41.20 -23.10
N GLU A 545 -6.31 42.04 -23.53
CA GLU A 545 -7.69 41.61 -23.80
C GLU A 545 -7.75 40.57 -24.91
N ARG A 546 -6.96 40.75 -25.97
CA ARG A 546 -6.83 39.77 -27.06
C ARG A 546 -6.26 38.44 -26.57
N LEU A 547 -5.14 38.48 -25.85
CA LEU A 547 -4.52 37.27 -25.28
C LEU A 547 -5.44 36.54 -24.29
N LEU A 548 -6.22 37.28 -23.51
CA LEU A 548 -7.21 36.69 -22.60
C LEU A 548 -8.34 36.00 -23.35
N ALA A 549 -8.81 36.56 -24.46
CA ALA A 549 -9.83 35.93 -25.30
C ALA A 549 -9.31 34.61 -25.90
N ASP A 550 -8.08 34.60 -26.43
CA ASP A 550 -7.45 33.39 -26.98
C ASP A 550 -7.23 32.31 -25.90
N LEU A 551 -6.74 32.71 -24.72
CA LEU A 551 -6.58 31.80 -23.58
C LEU A 551 -7.92 31.23 -23.10
N GLN A 552 -8.99 32.03 -23.08
CA GLN A 552 -10.32 31.58 -22.72
C GLN A 552 -10.89 30.59 -23.74
N HIS A 553 -10.69 30.85 -25.03
CA HIS A 553 -11.08 29.92 -26.10
C HIS A 553 -10.38 28.57 -25.94
N ARG A 554 -9.05 28.59 -25.78
CA ARG A 554 -8.23 27.39 -25.58
C ARG A 554 -8.56 26.63 -24.31
N SER A 555 -8.81 27.34 -23.20
CA SER A 555 -9.23 26.73 -21.94
C SER A 555 -10.56 26.01 -22.08
N ARG A 556 -11.51 26.55 -22.86
CA ARG A 556 -12.82 25.93 -23.10
C ARG A 556 -12.67 24.62 -23.87
N GLN A 557 -11.88 24.61 -24.95
CA GLN A 557 -11.63 23.39 -25.74
C GLN A 557 -10.97 22.28 -24.91
N LEU A 558 -9.95 22.62 -24.10
CA LEU A 558 -9.30 21.66 -23.21
C LEU A 558 -10.25 21.12 -22.13
N GLN A 559 -11.14 21.97 -21.61
CA GLN A 559 -12.15 21.54 -20.65
C GLN A 559 -13.15 20.56 -21.27
N THR A 560 -13.64 20.85 -22.49
CA THR A 560 -14.52 19.94 -23.24
C THR A 560 -13.84 18.60 -23.50
N ALA A 561 -12.57 18.59 -23.90
CA ALA A 561 -11.80 17.36 -24.09
C ALA A 561 -11.62 16.56 -22.79
N ALA A 562 -11.38 17.23 -21.66
CA ALA A 562 -11.28 16.59 -20.35
C ALA A 562 -12.62 16.06 -19.84
N GLU A 563 -13.74 16.69 -20.17
CA GLU A 563 -15.10 16.20 -19.87
C GLU A 563 -15.42 14.94 -20.67
N VAL A 564 -15.15 14.94 -21.98
CA VAL A 564 -15.28 13.73 -22.82
C VAL A 564 -14.39 12.61 -22.28
N SER A 565 -13.11 12.89 -22.01
CA SER A 565 -12.18 11.88 -21.50
C SER A 565 -12.64 11.27 -20.16
N ARG A 566 -13.25 12.06 -19.27
CA ARG A 566 -13.83 11.56 -18.01
C ARG A 566 -15.05 10.69 -18.23
N ALA A 567 -15.96 11.09 -19.12
CA ALA A 567 -17.14 10.30 -19.45
C ALA A 567 -16.73 8.95 -20.05
N VAL A 568 -15.81 8.98 -21.01
CA VAL A 568 -15.23 7.80 -21.67
C VAL A 568 -14.57 6.85 -20.66
N SER A 569 -13.76 7.37 -19.73
CA SER A 569 -13.08 6.53 -18.72
C SER A 569 -14.01 5.85 -17.71
N SER A 570 -15.28 6.26 -17.62
CA SER A 570 -16.25 5.69 -16.67
C SER A 570 -17.03 4.49 -17.22
N ILE A 571 -16.95 4.23 -18.52
CA ILE A 571 -17.69 3.15 -19.17
C ILE A 571 -16.77 1.92 -19.24
N LEU A 572 -17.19 0.82 -18.61
CA LEU A 572 -16.40 -0.41 -18.49
C LEU A 572 -16.77 -1.48 -19.52
N ASN A 573 -17.93 -1.38 -20.17
CA ASN A 573 -18.32 -2.28 -21.25
C ASN A 573 -17.71 -1.78 -22.58
N PRO A 574 -16.90 -2.60 -23.29
CA PRO A 574 -16.23 -2.19 -24.53
C PRO A 574 -17.20 -1.72 -25.64
N ASP A 575 -18.30 -2.44 -25.86
CA ASP A 575 -19.24 -2.12 -26.94
C ASP A 575 -20.01 -0.82 -26.65
N ASP A 576 -20.45 -0.64 -25.40
CA ASP A 576 -21.10 0.60 -24.97
C ASP A 576 -20.14 1.79 -25.06
N LEU A 577 -18.88 1.58 -24.64
CA LEU A 577 -17.83 2.59 -24.67
C LEU A 577 -17.57 3.07 -26.10
N ILE A 578 -17.36 2.14 -27.04
CA ILE A 578 -17.04 2.45 -28.44
C ILE A 578 -18.18 3.24 -29.08
N CYS A 579 -19.44 2.88 -28.82
CA CYS A 579 -20.60 3.62 -29.32
C CYS A 579 -20.70 5.02 -28.70
N GLN A 580 -20.63 5.13 -27.37
CA GLN A 580 -20.80 6.41 -26.67
C GLN A 580 -19.67 7.40 -26.94
N VAL A 581 -18.42 6.95 -27.11
CA VAL A 581 -17.29 7.81 -27.47
C VAL A 581 -17.60 8.58 -28.75
N VAL A 582 -18.08 7.87 -29.77
CA VAL A 582 -18.32 8.43 -31.10
C VAL A 582 -19.43 9.49 -31.07
N ASP A 583 -20.51 9.23 -30.35
CA ASP A 583 -21.59 10.19 -30.17
C ASP A 583 -21.18 11.40 -29.32
N LEU A 584 -20.46 11.17 -28.20
CA LEU A 584 -19.97 12.24 -27.34
C LEU A 584 -19.00 13.18 -28.07
N VAL A 585 -18.06 12.63 -28.84
CA VAL A 585 -17.12 13.44 -29.62
C VAL A 585 -17.88 14.24 -30.68
N ARG A 586 -18.84 13.62 -31.38
CA ARG A 586 -19.65 14.34 -32.38
C ARG A 586 -20.42 15.51 -31.77
N GLU A 587 -21.19 15.25 -30.72
CA GLU A 587 -22.09 16.24 -30.11
C GLU A 587 -21.35 17.38 -29.42
N ARG A 588 -20.24 17.08 -28.73
CA ARG A 588 -19.50 18.09 -27.94
C ARG A 588 -18.69 19.05 -28.80
N PHE A 589 -18.30 18.62 -30.00
CA PHE A 589 -17.50 19.41 -30.94
C PHE A 589 -18.28 19.86 -32.19
N ASP A 590 -19.59 19.63 -32.24
CA ASP A 590 -20.46 20.00 -33.38
C ASP A 590 -19.92 19.49 -34.73
N LEU A 591 -19.57 18.20 -34.77
CA LEU A 591 -18.93 17.57 -35.92
C LEU A 591 -19.99 16.93 -36.82
N TYR A 592 -19.71 16.89 -38.14
CA TYR A 592 -20.59 16.25 -39.11
C TYR A 592 -20.66 14.73 -38.89
N TYR A 593 -19.50 14.08 -38.75
CA TYR A 593 -19.43 12.63 -38.52
C TYR A 593 -18.17 12.23 -37.74
N VAL A 594 -18.33 11.21 -36.91
CA VAL A 594 -17.24 10.53 -36.21
C VAL A 594 -17.44 9.02 -36.39
N GLY A 595 -16.35 8.31 -36.64
CA GLY A 595 -16.32 6.85 -36.74
C GLY A 595 -15.10 6.30 -36.03
N LEU A 596 -15.26 5.14 -35.39
CA LEU A 596 -14.19 4.47 -34.66
C LEU A 596 -13.92 3.11 -35.30
N PHE A 597 -12.70 2.94 -35.78
CA PHE A 597 -12.20 1.71 -36.38
C PHE A 597 -11.27 1.01 -35.40
N LEU A 598 -11.41 -0.30 -35.26
CA LEU A 598 -10.45 -1.14 -34.53
C LEU A 598 -9.72 -2.08 -35.50
N VAL A 599 -8.46 -2.36 -35.20
CA VAL A 599 -7.67 -3.35 -35.95
C VAL A 599 -8.13 -4.75 -35.56
N ASP A 600 -8.42 -5.59 -36.55
CA ASP A 600 -8.72 -7.01 -36.34
C ASP A 600 -7.42 -7.80 -36.13
N GLN A 601 -6.85 -7.71 -34.92
CA GLN A 601 -5.55 -8.30 -34.58
C GLN A 601 -5.57 -9.84 -34.58
N SER A 602 -6.69 -10.45 -34.18
CA SER A 602 -6.83 -11.91 -34.10
C SER A 602 -7.35 -12.52 -35.41
N GLY A 603 -7.89 -11.70 -36.33
CA GLY A 603 -8.65 -12.18 -37.48
C GLY A 603 -10.03 -12.71 -37.11
N GLU A 604 -10.53 -12.44 -35.90
CA GLU A 604 -11.83 -12.92 -35.44
C GLU A 604 -12.98 -12.32 -36.24
N TRP A 605 -12.83 -11.08 -36.71
CA TRP A 605 -13.91 -10.39 -37.43
C TRP A 605 -13.86 -10.62 -38.94
N THR A 606 -12.68 -10.83 -39.50
CA THR A 606 -12.45 -10.86 -40.96
C THR A 606 -11.80 -12.14 -41.47
N GLY A 607 -11.25 -12.98 -40.60
CA GLY A 607 -10.46 -14.17 -40.94
C GLY A 607 -9.02 -13.87 -41.36
N GLU A 608 -8.62 -12.59 -41.41
CA GLU A 608 -7.29 -12.16 -41.86
C GLU A 608 -6.66 -11.21 -40.82
N PRO A 609 -5.84 -11.75 -39.88
CA PRO A 609 -5.22 -10.99 -38.81
C PRO A 609 -4.40 -9.80 -39.31
N ASP A 610 -4.47 -8.67 -38.59
CA ASP A 610 -3.70 -7.44 -38.81
C ASP A 610 -3.86 -6.77 -40.19
N ARG A 611 -4.81 -7.24 -41.02
CA ARG A 611 -5.00 -6.71 -42.38
C ARG A 611 -6.07 -5.63 -42.46
N TRP A 612 -7.07 -5.68 -41.59
CA TRP A 612 -8.28 -4.87 -41.71
C TRP A 612 -8.50 -3.98 -40.49
N ALA A 613 -8.83 -2.72 -40.75
CA ALA A 613 -9.44 -1.81 -39.79
C ALA A 613 -10.96 -1.87 -39.96
N VAL A 614 -11.67 -2.38 -38.97
CA VAL A 614 -13.11 -2.63 -39.01
C VAL A 614 -13.84 -1.51 -38.27
N LEU A 615 -14.88 -0.93 -38.88
CA LEU A 615 -15.71 0.08 -38.22
C LEU A 615 -16.51 -0.59 -37.10
N ARG A 616 -16.28 -0.14 -35.86
CA ARG A 616 -16.95 -0.67 -34.65
C ARG A 616 -18.02 0.27 -34.09
N ALA A 617 -17.90 1.56 -34.35
CA ALA A 617 -18.98 2.52 -34.12
C ALA A 617 -18.93 3.68 -35.13
N GLY A 618 -20.09 4.24 -35.44
CA GLY A 618 -20.22 5.44 -36.27
C GLY A 618 -21.39 6.29 -35.79
N ALA A 619 -21.23 7.61 -35.79
CA ALA A 619 -22.24 8.52 -35.25
C ALA A 619 -23.44 8.68 -36.19
N GLY A 620 -24.65 8.67 -35.64
CA GLY A 620 -25.89 8.94 -36.36
C GLY A 620 -26.28 7.90 -37.43
N GLU A 621 -27.23 8.28 -38.30
CA GLU A 621 -27.81 7.38 -39.32
C GLU A 621 -26.75 6.86 -40.32
N ALA A 622 -25.82 7.73 -40.74
CA ALA A 622 -24.71 7.36 -41.62
C ALA A 622 -23.81 6.28 -40.98
N GLY A 623 -23.57 6.39 -39.66
CA GLY A 623 -22.82 5.38 -38.91
C GLY A 623 -23.53 4.03 -38.85
N GLN A 624 -24.84 4.03 -38.57
CA GLN A 624 -25.66 2.81 -38.55
C GLN A 624 -25.67 2.11 -39.92
N GLU A 625 -25.77 2.88 -41.01
CA GLU A 625 -25.73 2.33 -42.36
C GLU A 625 -24.36 1.69 -42.66
N LEU A 626 -23.26 2.34 -42.30
CA LEU A 626 -21.91 1.78 -42.49
C LEU A 626 -21.66 0.52 -41.63
N LEU A 627 -22.17 0.48 -40.39
CA LEU A 627 -22.10 -0.69 -39.53
C LEU A 627 -22.90 -1.86 -40.11
N SER A 628 -24.12 -1.61 -40.63
CA SER A 628 -24.96 -2.66 -41.26
C SER A 628 -24.30 -3.33 -42.47
N ARG A 629 -23.33 -2.64 -43.10
CA ARG A 629 -22.55 -3.15 -44.24
C ARG A 629 -21.24 -3.81 -43.84
N ALA A 630 -20.97 -3.97 -42.54
CA ALA A 630 -19.70 -4.46 -42.00
C ALA A 630 -18.51 -3.71 -42.63
N HIS A 631 -18.60 -2.37 -42.64
CA HIS A 631 -17.62 -1.53 -43.29
C HIS A 631 -16.22 -1.74 -42.69
N ARG A 632 -15.26 -2.00 -43.56
CA ARG A 632 -13.85 -2.22 -43.21
C ARG A 632 -12.95 -1.59 -44.26
N LEU A 633 -11.77 -1.18 -43.84
CA LEU A 633 -10.73 -0.59 -44.67
C LEU A 633 -9.47 -1.44 -44.53
N GLU A 634 -8.77 -1.68 -45.64
CA GLU A 634 -7.48 -2.35 -45.61
C GLU A 634 -6.45 -1.42 -44.94
N ILE A 635 -5.57 -1.99 -44.13
CA ILE A 635 -4.49 -1.24 -43.47
C ILE A 635 -3.36 -1.07 -44.49
N ASP A 636 -3.55 -0.12 -45.39
CA ASP A 636 -2.63 0.27 -46.45
C ASP A 636 -2.51 1.80 -46.58
N ASP A 637 -1.73 2.28 -47.55
CA ASP A 637 -1.55 3.70 -47.85
C ASP A 637 -2.67 4.29 -48.73
N ARG A 638 -3.75 3.54 -49.01
CA ARG A 638 -4.82 3.99 -49.91
C ARG A 638 -5.94 4.71 -49.19
N SER A 639 -6.09 4.52 -47.88
CA SER A 639 -7.09 5.20 -47.06
C SER A 639 -6.43 6.03 -45.96
N MET A 640 -7.03 7.17 -45.61
CA MET A 640 -6.55 7.99 -44.48
C MET A 640 -6.49 7.20 -43.16
N VAL A 641 -7.45 6.30 -42.93
CA VAL A 641 -7.50 5.41 -41.75
C VAL A 641 -6.37 4.39 -41.77
N GLY A 642 -6.16 3.68 -42.88
CA GLY A 642 -5.08 2.71 -43.03
C GLY A 642 -3.70 3.37 -42.91
N GLN A 643 -3.50 4.51 -43.57
CA GLN A 643 -2.25 5.26 -43.51
C GLN A 643 -1.96 5.78 -42.11
N CYS A 644 -2.99 6.25 -41.40
CA CYS A 644 -2.88 6.71 -40.01
C CYS A 644 -2.41 5.57 -39.07
N ILE A 645 -2.97 4.38 -39.24
CA ILE A 645 -2.57 3.18 -38.48
C ILE A 645 -1.13 2.77 -38.79
N ILE A 646 -0.70 2.79 -40.06
CA ILE A 646 0.67 2.42 -40.45
C ILE A 646 1.71 3.43 -39.94
N THR A 647 1.40 4.73 -40.09
CA THR A 647 2.38 5.80 -39.80
C THR A 647 2.44 6.19 -38.34
N LEU A 648 1.46 5.77 -37.52
CA LEU A 648 1.29 6.21 -36.12
C LEU A 648 1.09 7.72 -35.99
N GLN A 649 0.63 8.38 -37.06
CA GLN A 649 0.48 9.83 -37.13
C GLN A 649 -0.91 10.23 -37.61
N ALA A 650 -1.34 11.42 -37.21
CA ALA A 650 -2.58 12.01 -37.67
C ALA A 650 -2.53 12.25 -39.18
N CYS A 651 -3.54 11.79 -39.92
CA CYS A 651 -3.73 12.13 -41.33
C CYS A 651 -4.83 13.18 -41.43
N VAL A 652 -4.56 14.31 -42.11
CA VAL A 652 -5.49 15.44 -42.20
C VAL A 652 -5.67 15.86 -43.64
N ALA A 653 -6.92 15.99 -44.05
CA ALA A 653 -7.37 16.49 -45.34
C ALA A 653 -8.19 17.76 -45.10
N LEU A 654 -7.63 18.94 -45.40
CA LEU A 654 -8.34 20.21 -45.23
C LEU A 654 -9.33 20.50 -46.36
N ASP A 655 -9.09 19.92 -47.54
CA ASP A 655 -10.05 19.87 -48.65
C ASP A 655 -10.03 18.49 -49.33
N VAL A 656 -11.12 17.75 -49.16
CA VAL A 656 -11.30 16.40 -49.68
C VAL A 656 -11.44 16.37 -51.22
N SER A 657 -11.64 17.52 -51.87
CA SER A 657 -11.74 17.60 -53.33
C SER A 657 -10.39 17.57 -54.06
N ASP A 658 -9.29 17.88 -53.37
CA ASP A 658 -7.94 18.05 -53.94
C ASP A 658 -6.95 16.92 -53.55
N GLU A 659 -7.32 16.04 -52.61
CA GLU A 659 -6.45 14.97 -52.10
C GLU A 659 -6.76 13.57 -52.69
N THR A 660 -5.71 12.86 -53.08
CA THR A 660 -5.76 11.51 -53.69
C THR A 660 -6.08 10.38 -52.71
N LEU A 661 -5.99 10.64 -51.40
CA LEU A 661 -6.11 9.65 -50.31
C LEU A 661 -7.52 9.57 -49.69
N CYS A 662 -8.43 10.48 -50.07
CA CYS A 662 -9.78 10.53 -49.52
C CYS A 662 -10.80 9.89 -50.47
N PHE A 663 -11.32 8.73 -50.09
CA PHE A 663 -12.43 8.11 -50.84
C PHE A 663 -13.71 8.90 -50.62
N ARG A 664 -14.42 9.25 -51.72
CA ARG A 664 -15.79 9.75 -51.61
C ARG A 664 -16.70 8.64 -51.11
N ASN A 665 -17.07 8.71 -49.84
CA ASN A 665 -18.04 7.78 -49.25
C ASN A 665 -19.46 8.21 -49.66
N PRO A 666 -20.23 7.37 -50.39
CA PRO A 666 -21.59 7.71 -50.80
C PRO A 666 -22.55 7.99 -49.62
N VAL A 667 -22.24 7.45 -48.44
CA VAL A 667 -23.03 7.62 -47.21
C VAL A 667 -22.71 8.95 -46.50
N LEU A 668 -21.57 9.57 -46.83
CA LEU A 668 -21.11 10.86 -46.27
C LEU A 668 -20.78 11.84 -47.42
N PRO A 669 -21.78 12.27 -48.20
CA PRO A 669 -21.55 13.05 -49.43
C PRO A 669 -21.14 14.51 -49.17
N GLU A 670 -21.41 15.04 -47.98
CA GLU A 670 -21.17 16.43 -47.63
C GLU A 670 -19.77 16.67 -47.04
N THR A 671 -18.97 15.62 -46.84
CA THR A 671 -17.61 15.75 -46.31
C THR A 671 -16.77 16.70 -47.18
N ARG A 672 -16.16 17.69 -46.53
CA ARG A 672 -15.27 18.69 -47.13
C ARG A 672 -13.89 18.69 -46.49
N SER A 673 -13.76 18.32 -45.23
CA SER A 673 -12.48 18.05 -44.57
C SER A 673 -12.57 16.79 -43.72
N SER A 674 -11.44 16.10 -43.51
CA SER A 674 -11.36 14.88 -42.72
C SER A 674 -10.07 14.80 -41.90
N LEU A 675 -10.16 14.15 -40.76
CA LEU A 675 -9.06 13.92 -39.83
C LEU A 675 -9.13 12.46 -39.36
N ALA A 676 -8.06 11.69 -39.57
CA ALA A 676 -7.90 10.36 -39.00
C ALA A 676 -6.80 10.39 -37.93
N LEU A 677 -7.11 9.91 -36.73
CA LEU A 677 -6.21 9.89 -35.58
C LEU A 677 -5.96 8.46 -35.12
N PRO A 678 -4.71 8.07 -34.83
CA PRO A 678 -4.43 6.71 -34.42
C PRO A 678 -4.88 6.53 -32.97
N LEU A 679 -5.49 5.40 -32.66
CA LEU A 679 -5.80 5.00 -31.29
C LEU A 679 -4.62 4.21 -30.77
N ILE A 680 -3.78 4.85 -29.97
CA ILE A 680 -2.54 4.27 -29.44
C ILE A 680 -2.68 4.01 -27.94
N SER A 681 -2.51 2.76 -27.54
CA SER A 681 -2.46 2.35 -26.14
C SER A 681 -1.15 1.62 -25.89
N ARG A 682 -0.39 2.05 -24.87
CA ARG A 682 0.90 1.44 -24.48
C ARG A 682 1.93 1.27 -25.61
N GLY A 683 1.86 2.09 -26.65
CA GLY A 683 2.76 2.04 -27.81
C GLY A 683 2.29 1.16 -28.96
N GLU A 684 1.13 0.52 -28.83
CA GLU A 684 0.49 -0.28 -29.88
C GLU A 684 -0.73 0.45 -30.45
N VAL A 685 -0.93 0.38 -31.76
CA VAL A 685 -2.15 0.91 -32.40
C VAL A 685 -3.23 -0.15 -32.33
N ILE A 686 -4.32 0.22 -31.69
CA ILE A 686 -5.50 -0.64 -31.58
C ILE A 686 -6.57 -0.27 -32.62
N GLY A 687 -6.40 0.85 -33.32
CA GLY A 687 -7.40 1.36 -34.26
C GLY A 687 -7.16 2.80 -34.71
N ALA A 688 -8.21 3.43 -35.23
CA ALA A 688 -8.22 4.84 -35.59
C ALA A 688 -9.58 5.50 -35.33
N LEU A 689 -9.55 6.77 -34.94
CA LEU A 689 -10.70 7.65 -34.86
C LEU A 689 -10.76 8.51 -36.11
N SER A 690 -11.81 8.33 -36.92
CA SER A 690 -12.10 9.11 -38.12
C SER A 690 -13.09 10.22 -37.78
N ILE A 691 -12.72 11.46 -38.06
CA ILE A 691 -13.53 12.66 -37.87
C ILE A 691 -13.73 13.33 -39.23
N GLN A 692 -14.95 13.77 -39.52
CA GLN A 692 -15.30 14.42 -40.79
C GLN A 692 -16.11 15.69 -40.51
N SER A 693 -15.89 16.71 -41.35
CA SER A 693 -16.63 17.97 -41.33
C SER A 693 -17.20 18.28 -42.72
N ASP A 694 -18.36 18.92 -42.74
CA ASP A 694 -19.03 19.49 -43.91
C ASP A 694 -18.45 20.85 -44.34
N ARG A 695 -17.46 21.38 -43.59
CA ARG A 695 -16.74 22.62 -43.88
C ARG A 695 -15.33 22.33 -44.38
N SER A 696 -14.86 23.11 -45.35
CA SER A 696 -13.45 23.12 -45.76
C SER A 696 -12.59 23.77 -44.68
N GLU A 697 -11.33 23.34 -44.55
CA GLU A 697 -10.35 23.86 -43.59
C GLU A 697 -10.84 23.86 -42.13
N ALA A 698 -11.66 22.86 -41.74
CA ALA A 698 -12.30 22.83 -40.43
C ALA A 698 -11.36 22.49 -39.26
N PHE A 699 -10.16 21.96 -39.53
CA PHE A 699 -9.23 21.47 -38.51
C PHE A 699 -7.95 22.30 -38.49
N SER A 700 -7.73 23.08 -37.43
CA SER A 700 -6.45 23.77 -37.22
C SER A 700 -5.40 22.86 -36.58
N GLU A 701 -4.13 23.26 -36.60
CA GLU A 701 -3.06 22.55 -35.86
C GLU A 701 -3.38 22.41 -34.36
N GLU A 702 -4.07 23.40 -33.78
CA GLU A 702 -4.46 23.37 -32.36
C GLU A 702 -5.57 22.35 -32.11
N ASP A 703 -6.55 22.25 -33.01
CA ASP A 703 -7.64 21.27 -32.90
C ASP A 703 -7.12 19.84 -33.00
N ILE A 704 -6.17 19.58 -33.91
CA ILE A 704 -5.54 18.26 -34.07
C ILE A 704 -4.88 17.82 -32.76
N VAL A 705 -4.21 18.73 -32.04
CA VAL A 705 -3.61 18.42 -30.73
C VAL A 705 -4.67 18.03 -29.71
N VAL A 706 -5.80 18.73 -29.67
CA VAL A 706 -6.92 18.44 -28.75
C VAL A 706 -7.55 17.08 -29.08
N PHE A 707 -7.87 16.84 -30.35
CA PHE A 707 -8.45 15.56 -30.79
C PHE A 707 -7.48 14.40 -30.58
N ARG A 708 -6.17 14.59 -30.75
CA ARG A 708 -5.16 13.55 -30.45
C ARG A 708 -5.15 13.17 -28.97
N VAL A 709 -5.21 14.14 -28.06
CA VAL A 709 -5.30 13.84 -26.62
C VAL A 709 -6.55 12.99 -26.32
N MET A 710 -7.68 13.31 -26.95
CA MET A 710 -8.89 12.50 -26.79
C MET A 710 -8.75 11.10 -27.40
N ALA A 711 -8.14 10.98 -28.58
CA ALA A 711 -7.86 9.69 -29.21
C ALA A 711 -6.97 8.81 -28.31
N ASP A 712 -5.93 9.37 -27.71
CA ASP A 712 -5.06 8.65 -26.77
C ASP A 712 -5.83 8.20 -25.51
N GLN A 713 -6.69 9.06 -24.95
CA GLN A 713 -7.51 8.69 -23.79
C GLN A 713 -8.55 7.62 -24.14
N THR A 714 -9.21 7.75 -25.29
CA THR A 714 -10.14 6.74 -25.83
C THR A 714 -9.45 5.41 -26.04
N ALA A 715 -8.24 5.41 -26.62
CA ALA A 715 -7.49 4.18 -26.86
C ALA A 715 -7.17 3.45 -25.55
N ASN A 716 -6.72 4.19 -24.53
CA ASN A 716 -6.46 3.63 -23.21
C ASN A 716 -7.74 3.12 -22.54
N ALA A 717 -8.85 3.85 -22.64
CA ALA A 717 -10.13 3.43 -22.07
C ALA A 717 -10.66 2.15 -22.75
N ILE A 718 -10.58 2.05 -24.07
CA ILE A 718 -10.98 0.87 -24.84
C ILE A 718 -10.14 -0.33 -24.40
N GLN A 719 -8.81 -0.18 -24.35
CA GLN A 719 -7.94 -1.27 -23.90
C GLN A 719 -8.25 -1.70 -22.47
N ASN A 720 -8.51 -0.75 -21.58
CA ASN A 720 -8.86 -1.06 -20.19
C ASN A 720 -10.22 -1.77 -20.08
N ALA A 721 -11.21 -1.38 -20.89
CA ALA A 721 -12.51 -2.03 -20.93
C ALA A 721 -12.38 -3.48 -21.43
N TYR A 722 -11.63 -3.73 -22.52
CA TYR A 722 -11.36 -5.07 -23.01
C TYR A 722 -10.62 -5.93 -21.97
N LEU A 723 -9.60 -5.37 -21.31
CA LEU A 723 -8.87 -6.06 -20.23
C LEU A 723 -9.78 -6.37 -19.04
N PHE A 724 -10.67 -5.45 -18.67
CA PHE A 724 -11.61 -5.66 -17.57
C PHE A 724 -12.61 -6.77 -17.89
N GLU A 725 -13.15 -6.80 -19.11
CA GLU A 725 -14.07 -7.84 -19.54
C GLU A 725 -13.38 -9.21 -19.59
N ASP A 726 -12.14 -9.29 -20.11
CA ASP A 726 -11.33 -10.52 -20.09
C ASP A 726 -11.12 -11.04 -18.65
N VAL A 727 -10.75 -10.16 -17.72
CA VAL A 727 -10.61 -10.52 -16.30
C VAL A 727 -11.94 -10.96 -15.70
N ARG A 728 -13.06 -10.30 -16.03
CA ARG A 728 -14.40 -10.67 -15.56
C ARG A 728 -14.81 -12.06 -16.04
N VAL A 729 -14.66 -12.34 -17.33
CA VAL A 729 -14.98 -13.64 -17.93
C VAL A 729 -14.11 -14.73 -17.30
N ARG A 730 -12.80 -14.47 -17.17
CA ARG A 730 -11.86 -15.40 -16.54
C ARG A 730 -12.18 -15.64 -15.06
N SER A 731 -12.58 -14.61 -14.32
CA SER A 731 -12.99 -14.74 -12.92
C SER A 731 -14.28 -15.53 -12.77
N ALA A 732 -15.29 -15.28 -13.61
CA ALA A 732 -16.54 -16.05 -13.60
C ALA A 732 -16.27 -17.54 -13.85
N ARG A 733 -15.38 -17.85 -14.80
CA ARG A 733 -14.92 -19.22 -15.09
C ARG A 733 -14.27 -19.89 -13.87
N LEU A 734 -13.38 -19.19 -13.16
CA LEU A 734 -12.74 -19.71 -11.94
C LEU A 734 -13.75 -19.95 -10.81
N THR A 735 -14.80 -19.13 -10.72
CA THR A 735 -15.86 -19.32 -9.72
C THR A 735 -16.65 -20.60 -9.97
N VAL A 736 -17.03 -20.88 -11.23
CA VAL A 736 -17.71 -22.12 -11.60
C VAL A 736 -16.83 -23.33 -11.32
N LEU A 737 -15.54 -23.28 -11.69
CA LEU A 737 -14.56 -24.31 -11.38
C LEU A 737 -14.43 -24.59 -9.88
N ASN A 738 -14.23 -23.55 -9.08
CA ASN A 738 -14.09 -23.69 -7.62
C ASN A 738 -15.37 -24.21 -6.96
N TYR A 739 -16.54 -23.83 -7.47
CA TYR A 739 -17.81 -24.33 -6.99
C TYR A 739 -17.96 -25.83 -7.25
N ILE A 740 -17.69 -26.31 -8.47
CA ILE A 740 -17.73 -27.74 -8.80
C ILE A 740 -16.69 -28.51 -7.97
N ALA A 741 -15.44 -28.02 -7.88
CA ALA A 741 -14.40 -28.65 -7.07
C ALA A 741 -14.79 -28.78 -5.59
N ARG A 742 -15.46 -27.75 -5.03
CA ARG A 742 -15.98 -27.80 -3.65
C ARG A 742 -17.16 -28.76 -3.50
N ALA A 743 -18.10 -28.79 -4.44
CA ALA A 743 -19.23 -29.71 -4.40
C ALA A 743 -18.76 -31.17 -4.46
N VAL A 744 -17.80 -31.45 -5.35
CA VAL A 744 -17.15 -32.76 -5.50
C VAL A 744 -16.34 -33.14 -4.25
N SER A 745 -15.62 -32.18 -3.64
CA SER A 745 -14.84 -32.42 -2.42
C SER A 745 -15.69 -32.55 -1.15
N ALA A 746 -16.86 -31.90 -1.10
CA ALA A 746 -17.79 -31.97 0.03
C ALA A 746 -18.74 -33.17 -0.05
N ALA A 747 -18.82 -33.84 -1.21
CA ALA A 747 -19.59 -35.06 -1.36
C ALA A 747 -19.08 -36.15 -0.40
N THR A 748 -20.01 -36.96 0.09
CA THR A 748 -19.75 -38.08 0.99
C THR A 748 -18.72 -39.05 0.39
N LEU A 749 -17.99 -39.76 1.27
CA LEU A 749 -16.97 -40.75 0.89
C LEU A 749 -17.54 -42.03 0.23
N GLN A 750 -18.79 -42.00 -0.26
CA GLN A 750 -19.45 -43.11 -0.95
C GLN A 750 -19.44 -42.86 -2.46
N LEU A 751 -18.98 -43.83 -3.23
CA LEU A 751 -18.75 -43.66 -4.67
C LEU A 751 -20.03 -43.30 -5.44
N ASP A 752 -21.16 -43.94 -5.14
CA ASP A 752 -22.41 -43.74 -5.89
C ASP A 752 -23.05 -42.36 -5.64
N GLU A 753 -22.87 -41.80 -4.44
CA GLU A 753 -23.38 -40.46 -4.11
C GLU A 753 -22.51 -39.38 -4.76
N LEU A 754 -21.18 -39.56 -4.74
CA LEU A 754 -20.22 -38.71 -5.44
C LEU A 754 -20.54 -38.62 -6.94
N LEU A 755 -20.76 -39.75 -7.62
CA LEU A 755 -21.03 -39.77 -9.05
C LEU A 755 -22.34 -39.03 -9.40
N ASN A 756 -23.36 -39.13 -8.57
CA ASN A 756 -24.62 -38.40 -8.75
C ASN A 756 -24.45 -36.89 -8.58
N VAL A 757 -23.65 -36.45 -7.59
CA VAL A 757 -23.32 -35.02 -7.42
C VAL A 757 -22.57 -34.50 -8.65
N VAL A 758 -21.55 -35.24 -9.12
CA VAL A 758 -20.79 -34.89 -10.32
C VAL A 758 -21.71 -34.72 -11.54
N TYR A 759 -22.66 -35.63 -11.73
CA TYR A 759 -23.68 -35.51 -12.78
C TYR A 759 -24.51 -34.24 -12.62
N GLN A 760 -25.10 -33.99 -11.44
CA GLN A 760 -25.97 -32.82 -11.24
C GLN A 760 -25.23 -31.51 -11.53
N GLU A 761 -24.00 -31.37 -11.04
CA GLU A 761 -23.23 -30.14 -11.19
C GLU A 761 -22.77 -29.93 -12.65
N ILE A 762 -22.30 -30.99 -13.32
CA ILE A 762 -21.81 -30.87 -14.69
C ILE A 762 -22.96 -30.73 -15.70
N SER A 763 -24.07 -31.45 -15.52
CA SER A 763 -25.20 -31.37 -16.44
C SER A 763 -25.87 -30.00 -16.45
N ILE A 764 -25.88 -29.28 -15.32
CA ILE A 764 -26.39 -27.90 -15.26
C ILE A 764 -25.49 -26.95 -16.05
N VAL A 765 -24.17 -27.06 -15.88
CA VAL A 765 -23.21 -26.14 -16.51
C VAL A 765 -23.07 -26.38 -18.00
N PHE A 766 -23.10 -27.64 -18.44
CA PHE A 766 -22.89 -28.00 -19.85
C PHE A 766 -24.22 -28.12 -20.63
N GLU A 767 -25.38 -28.06 -19.97
CA GLU A 767 -26.70 -28.29 -20.58
C GLU A 767 -26.73 -29.55 -21.47
N ALA A 768 -26.18 -30.64 -20.91
CA ALA A 768 -26.02 -31.91 -21.59
C ALA A 768 -27.33 -32.72 -21.58
N ASP A 769 -27.69 -33.28 -22.75
CA ASP A 769 -28.85 -34.15 -22.89
C ASP A 769 -28.56 -35.58 -22.40
N ALA A 770 -27.30 -36.03 -22.52
CA ALA A 770 -26.82 -37.28 -21.97
C ALA A 770 -25.44 -37.13 -21.31
N PHE A 771 -25.18 -37.96 -20.30
CA PHE A 771 -23.99 -37.93 -19.45
C PHE A 771 -23.50 -39.35 -19.13
N CYS A 772 -22.18 -39.56 -19.14
CA CYS A 772 -21.59 -40.85 -18.86
C CYS A 772 -20.29 -40.74 -18.06
N ILE A 773 -20.13 -41.58 -17.04
CA ILE A 773 -18.85 -41.85 -16.36
C ILE A 773 -18.54 -43.34 -16.50
N ALA A 774 -17.41 -43.62 -17.12
CA ALA A 774 -16.87 -44.98 -17.27
C ALA A 774 -15.52 -45.08 -16.55
N PHE A 775 -15.32 -46.15 -15.79
CA PHE A 775 -14.04 -46.50 -15.18
C PHE A 775 -13.31 -47.52 -16.04
N TYR A 776 -12.00 -47.35 -16.16
CA TYR A 776 -11.14 -48.29 -16.88
C TYR A 776 -10.39 -49.16 -15.89
N ASP A 777 -10.49 -50.49 -16.08
CA ASP A 777 -9.69 -51.47 -15.36
C ASP A 777 -8.57 -51.99 -16.26
N GLU A 778 -7.35 -51.54 -15.98
CA GLU A 778 -6.15 -51.91 -16.74
C GLU A 778 -5.80 -53.41 -16.60
N THR A 779 -6.30 -54.09 -15.55
CA THR A 779 -5.98 -55.53 -15.34
C THR A 779 -6.84 -56.44 -16.20
N THR A 780 -8.10 -56.06 -16.45
CA THR A 780 -9.04 -56.83 -17.28
C THR A 780 -9.18 -56.25 -18.69
N ASP A 781 -8.66 -55.05 -18.94
CA ASP A 781 -8.82 -54.28 -20.18
C ASP A 781 -10.30 -54.02 -20.52
N GLU A 782 -11.09 -53.71 -19.49
CA GLU A 782 -12.53 -53.47 -19.59
C GLU A 782 -12.90 -52.06 -19.12
N LEU A 783 -13.94 -51.50 -19.74
CA LEU A 783 -14.63 -50.30 -19.30
C LEU A 783 -15.86 -50.69 -18.48
N GLU A 784 -15.94 -50.21 -17.26
CA GLU A 784 -17.10 -50.27 -16.39
C GLU A 784 -17.89 -48.97 -16.47
N PHE A 785 -19.04 -49.02 -17.13
CA PHE A 785 -19.94 -47.89 -17.25
C PHE A 785 -20.78 -47.79 -15.99
N ARG A 786 -20.35 -46.94 -15.06
CA ARG A 786 -20.92 -46.88 -13.71
C ARG A 786 -22.11 -45.93 -13.62
N LEU A 787 -22.06 -44.82 -14.33
CA LEU A 787 -23.16 -43.86 -14.41
C LEU A 787 -23.43 -43.54 -15.88
N LEU A 788 -24.62 -43.89 -16.36
CA LEU A 788 -25.11 -43.54 -17.69
C LEU A 788 -26.47 -42.87 -17.53
N ILE A 789 -26.63 -41.68 -18.10
CA ILE A 789 -27.87 -40.92 -18.03
C ILE A 789 -28.19 -40.37 -19.41
N ASP A 790 -29.42 -40.55 -19.87
CA ASP A 790 -29.92 -40.00 -21.13
C ASP A 790 -31.31 -39.38 -20.93
N GLU A 791 -31.47 -38.12 -21.33
CA GLU A 791 -32.67 -37.29 -21.11
C GLU A 791 -33.17 -37.32 -19.65
N GLY A 792 -32.24 -37.43 -18.69
CA GLY A 792 -32.50 -37.49 -17.24
C GLY A 792 -32.88 -38.87 -16.70
N LEU A 793 -32.90 -39.91 -17.52
CA LEU A 793 -33.15 -41.30 -17.11
C LEU A 793 -31.83 -42.04 -16.86
N VAL A 794 -31.71 -42.69 -15.70
CA VAL A 794 -30.53 -43.50 -15.34
C VAL A 794 -30.63 -44.86 -16.02
N GLU A 795 -29.64 -45.21 -16.83
CA GLU A 795 -29.50 -46.51 -17.49
C GLU A 795 -28.72 -47.51 -16.59
N PRO A 796 -28.96 -48.82 -16.72
CA PRO A 796 -28.26 -49.83 -15.92
C PRO A 796 -26.74 -49.85 -16.19
N SER A 797 -25.94 -50.00 -15.14
CA SER A 797 -24.49 -50.17 -15.28
C SER A 797 -24.14 -51.49 -15.96
N TYR A 798 -23.13 -51.48 -16.83
CA TYR A 798 -22.61 -52.67 -17.50
C TYR A 798 -21.09 -52.56 -17.71
N ARG A 799 -20.47 -53.66 -18.13
CA ARG A 799 -19.05 -53.73 -18.48
C ARG A 799 -18.89 -54.18 -19.92
N GLU A 800 -17.90 -53.63 -20.60
CA GLU A 800 -17.51 -54.07 -21.94
C GLU A 800 -15.98 -54.01 -22.13
N PRO A 801 -15.39 -54.86 -22.99
CA PRO A 801 -13.98 -54.76 -23.35
C PRO A 801 -13.67 -53.42 -24.03
N LEU A 802 -12.44 -52.92 -23.88
CA LEU A 802 -11.99 -51.72 -24.57
C LEU A 802 -12.08 -51.89 -26.10
N GLY A 803 -13.02 -51.16 -26.73
CA GLY A 803 -13.37 -51.32 -28.15
C GLY A 803 -13.02 -50.12 -29.02
N ASN A 804 -13.83 -49.87 -30.05
CA ASN A 804 -13.66 -48.77 -31.01
C ASN A 804 -14.69 -47.62 -30.82
N GLY A 805 -15.20 -47.43 -29.60
CA GLY A 805 -16.11 -46.34 -29.27
C GLY A 805 -15.41 -45.01 -28.95
N PHE A 806 -16.17 -43.92 -28.85
CA PHE A 806 -15.64 -42.61 -28.44
C PHE A 806 -14.94 -42.65 -27.07
N ILE A 807 -15.54 -43.32 -26.08
CA ILE A 807 -14.94 -43.47 -24.74
C ILE A 807 -13.66 -44.31 -24.81
N SER A 808 -13.67 -45.39 -25.60
CA SER A 808 -12.47 -46.20 -25.82
C SER A 808 -11.35 -45.40 -26.48
N HIS A 809 -11.69 -44.50 -27.41
CA HIS A 809 -10.73 -43.59 -28.04
C HIS A 809 -10.13 -42.61 -27.03
N VAL A 810 -10.96 -41.99 -26.18
CA VAL A 810 -10.49 -41.07 -25.12
C VAL A 810 -9.54 -41.77 -24.14
N VAL A 811 -9.88 -42.99 -23.71
CA VAL A 811 -9.06 -43.77 -22.77
C VAL A 811 -7.76 -44.26 -23.41
N SER A 812 -7.80 -44.73 -24.67
CA SER A 812 -6.62 -45.27 -25.37
C SER A 812 -5.64 -44.19 -25.82
N GLU A 813 -6.13 -43.09 -26.40
CA GLU A 813 -5.30 -41.95 -26.84
C GLU A 813 -4.87 -41.04 -25.69
N ARG A 814 -5.52 -41.18 -24.52
CA ARG A 814 -5.30 -40.35 -23.32
C ARG A 814 -5.49 -38.86 -23.61
N LYS A 815 -6.42 -38.53 -24.51
CA LYS A 815 -6.70 -37.17 -24.96
C LYS A 815 -8.19 -36.90 -24.97
N PRO A 816 -8.62 -35.65 -24.73
CA PRO A 816 -9.98 -35.22 -24.99
C PRO A 816 -10.39 -35.50 -26.44
N LEU A 817 -11.67 -35.82 -26.62
CA LEU A 817 -12.31 -35.90 -27.93
C LEU A 817 -13.52 -34.98 -27.92
N LEU A 818 -13.48 -33.95 -28.76
CA LEU A 818 -14.57 -33.01 -29.00
C LEU A 818 -15.13 -33.25 -30.41
N VAL A 819 -16.43 -33.52 -30.49
CA VAL A 819 -17.20 -33.67 -31.72
C VAL A 819 -18.22 -32.54 -31.75
N GLN A 820 -18.06 -31.61 -32.69
CA GLN A 820 -18.98 -30.49 -32.81
C GLN A 820 -20.18 -30.85 -33.69
N ASN A 821 -19.93 -31.57 -34.78
CA ASN A 821 -20.97 -32.02 -35.70
C ASN A 821 -20.63 -33.41 -36.27
N PHE A 822 -21.15 -34.46 -35.62
CA PHE A 822 -20.87 -35.84 -36.01
C PHE A 822 -21.27 -36.14 -37.46
N GLU A 823 -22.38 -35.60 -37.97
CA GLU A 823 -22.78 -35.84 -39.38
C GLU A 823 -21.73 -35.35 -40.39
N ARG A 824 -20.98 -34.30 -40.04
CA ARG A 824 -19.91 -33.75 -40.89
C ARG A 824 -18.55 -34.40 -40.63
N GLU A 825 -18.31 -34.83 -39.40
CA GLU A 825 -16.99 -35.30 -38.93
C GLU A 825 -16.86 -36.83 -38.91
N ALA A 826 -17.97 -37.57 -39.12
CA ALA A 826 -18.05 -39.03 -38.98
C ALA A 826 -17.00 -39.82 -39.78
N GLU A 827 -16.54 -39.32 -40.93
CA GLU A 827 -15.55 -40.04 -41.76
C GLU A 827 -14.20 -40.23 -41.06
N ASN A 828 -13.84 -39.35 -40.12
CA ASN A 828 -12.56 -39.38 -39.40
C ASN A 828 -12.70 -39.73 -37.91
N LEU A 829 -13.90 -40.12 -37.47
CA LEU A 829 -14.21 -40.37 -36.06
C LEU A 829 -14.51 -41.87 -35.80
N PRO A 830 -14.29 -42.36 -34.56
CA PRO A 830 -14.72 -43.70 -34.16
C PRO A 830 -16.24 -43.86 -34.25
N THR A 831 -16.75 -45.09 -34.28
CA THR A 831 -18.20 -45.29 -34.26
C THR A 831 -18.72 -45.11 -32.82
N PRO A 832 -19.65 -44.18 -32.56
CA PRO A 832 -20.20 -44.01 -31.21
C PRO A 832 -20.96 -45.25 -30.76
N HIS A 833 -20.78 -45.65 -29.51
CA HIS A 833 -21.71 -46.56 -28.84
C HIS A 833 -22.94 -45.76 -28.42
N LEU A 834 -24.11 -46.18 -28.90
CA LEU A 834 -25.39 -45.55 -28.57
C LEU A 834 -25.98 -46.22 -27.34
N PHE A 835 -26.44 -45.43 -26.37
CA PHE A 835 -27.16 -45.88 -25.19
C PHE A 835 -28.42 -45.02 -25.00
N GLY A 836 -29.36 -45.46 -24.16
CA GLY A 836 -30.62 -44.75 -23.90
C GLY A 836 -31.56 -44.69 -25.11
N THR A 837 -31.88 -43.48 -25.57
CA THR A 837 -32.78 -43.16 -26.69
C THR A 837 -32.30 -43.64 -28.06
N MET A 838 -31.07 -44.18 -28.14
CA MET A 838 -30.45 -44.69 -29.36
C MET A 838 -30.30 -43.64 -30.48
N LYS A 839 -30.36 -42.35 -30.13
CA LYS A 839 -30.14 -41.25 -31.07
C LYS A 839 -28.65 -41.08 -31.34
N SER A 840 -28.29 -40.86 -32.60
CA SER A 840 -26.91 -40.49 -32.97
C SER A 840 -26.55 -39.14 -32.33
N PRO A 841 -25.35 -38.98 -31.73
CA PRO A 841 -24.95 -37.74 -31.07
C PRO A 841 -24.46 -36.69 -32.08
N PRO A 842 -25.17 -35.58 -32.35
CA PRO A 842 -24.65 -34.54 -33.23
C PRO A 842 -23.46 -33.81 -32.60
N SER A 843 -23.44 -33.65 -31.28
CA SER A 843 -22.29 -33.12 -30.54
C SER A 843 -21.97 -33.97 -29.31
N TRP A 844 -20.68 -34.21 -29.08
CA TRP A 844 -20.18 -35.09 -28.03
C TRP A 844 -18.83 -34.57 -27.51
N LEU A 845 -18.63 -34.59 -26.20
CA LEU A 845 -17.37 -34.20 -25.58
C LEU A 845 -17.02 -35.21 -24.48
N GLY A 846 -15.84 -35.79 -24.58
CA GLY A 846 -15.31 -36.70 -23.56
C GLY A 846 -13.87 -36.39 -23.22
N VAL A 847 -13.55 -36.51 -21.94
CA VAL A 847 -12.20 -36.25 -21.41
C VAL A 847 -11.75 -37.40 -20.52
N PRO A 848 -10.45 -37.73 -20.55
CA PRO A 848 -9.89 -38.79 -19.72
C PRO A 848 -9.79 -38.34 -18.26
N MET A 849 -10.08 -39.25 -17.32
CA MET A 849 -9.85 -39.05 -15.89
C MET A 849 -8.46 -39.59 -15.51
N PHE A 850 -7.60 -38.74 -14.96
CA PHE A 850 -6.22 -39.11 -14.59
C PHE A 850 -6.02 -39.29 -13.08
N LEU A 851 -5.22 -40.30 -12.73
CA LEU A 851 -4.68 -40.48 -11.39
C LEU A 851 -3.15 -40.56 -11.48
N GLY A 852 -2.49 -39.40 -11.36
CA GLY A 852 -1.08 -39.29 -11.75
C GLY A 852 -0.93 -39.47 -13.26
N ASP A 853 -0.09 -40.41 -13.70
CA ASP A 853 0.11 -40.69 -15.13
C ASP A 853 -0.82 -41.79 -15.69
N GLN A 854 -1.70 -42.35 -14.86
CA GLN A 854 -2.60 -43.45 -15.22
C GLN A 854 -4.00 -42.92 -15.55
N VAL A 855 -4.58 -43.38 -16.67
CA VAL A 855 -5.99 -43.12 -17.01
C VAL A 855 -6.86 -44.12 -16.25
N ILE A 856 -7.75 -43.63 -15.39
CA ILE A 856 -8.65 -44.46 -14.58
C ILE A 856 -10.07 -44.55 -15.16
N GLY A 857 -10.33 -43.84 -16.27
CA GLY A 857 -11.64 -43.79 -16.91
C GLY A 857 -11.84 -42.56 -17.78
N ALA A 858 -13.09 -42.27 -18.12
CA ALA A 858 -13.48 -41.07 -18.84
C ALA A 858 -14.83 -40.53 -18.35
N ILE A 859 -14.99 -39.21 -18.48
CA ILE A 859 -16.24 -38.49 -18.23
C ILE A 859 -16.69 -37.82 -19.52
N CYS A 860 -17.98 -37.95 -19.85
CA CYS A 860 -18.50 -37.59 -21.15
C CYS A 860 -19.86 -36.89 -21.05
N VAL A 861 -20.05 -35.88 -21.90
CA VAL A 861 -21.30 -35.15 -22.12
C VAL A 861 -21.71 -35.24 -23.58
N GLN A 862 -23.01 -35.29 -23.83
CA GLN A 862 -23.59 -35.39 -25.16
C GLN A 862 -24.80 -34.47 -25.28
N ALA A 863 -24.95 -33.85 -26.46
CA ALA A 863 -26.08 -32.99 -26.78
C ALA A 863 -26.70 -33.41 -28.12
N TYR A 864 -28.03 -33.39 -28.19
CA TYR A 864 -28.81 -33.68 -29.40
C TYR A 864 -28.91 -32.49 -30.37
N ARG A 865 -27.96 -31.55 -30.27
CA ARG A 865 -27.79 -30.38 -31.13
C ARG A 865 -26.33 -30.26 -31.54
N PRO A 866 -26.03 -29.93 -32.81
CA PRO A 866 -24.64 -29.72 -33.24
C PRO A 866 -24.08 -28.40 -32.67
N TYR A 867 -22.76 -28.32 -32.57
CA TYR A 867 -21.98 -27.19 -32.04
C TYR A 867 -22.39 -26.78 -30.62
N ALA A 868 -22.68 -27.76 -29.76
CA ALA A 868 -23.05 -27.49 -28.38
C ALA A 868 -21.87 -26.96 -27.55
N TRP A 869 -20.65 -27.36 -27.88
CA TRP A 869 -19.42 -27.03 -27.13
C TRP A 869 -18.22 -26.81 -28.05
N GLY A 870 -17.26 -26.00 -27.59
CA GLY A 870 -15.98 -25.70 -28.24
C GLY A 870 -14.77 -26.12 -27.41
N GLU A 871 -13.60 -25.59 -27.77
CA GLU A 871 -12.34 -25.89 -27.06
C GLU A 871 -12.33 -25.38 -25.61
N GLU A 872 -13.07 -24.31 -25.32
CA GLU A 872 -13.14 -23.76 -23.96
C GLU A 872 -13.84 -24.69 -22.98
N GLU A 873 -14.99 -25.26 -23.39
CA GLU A 873 -15.73 -26.24 -22.61
C GLU A 873 -14.99 -27.57 -22.50
N GLN A 874 -14.25 -27.97 -23.54
CA GLN A 874 -13.34 -29.12 -23.47
C GLN A 874 -12.29 -28.93 -22.37
N LEU A 875 -11.63 -27.77 -22.30
CA LEU A 875 -10.64 -27.49 -21.27
C LEU A 875 -11.26 -27.41 -19.87
N LEU A 876 -12.47 -26.86 -19.77
CA LEU A 876 -13.23 -26.82 -18.52
C LEU A 876 -13.54 -28.23 -18.01
N LEU A 877 -14.10 -29.10 -18.86
CA LEU A 877 -14.45 -30.47 -18.49
C LEU A 877 -13.22 -31.29 -18.13
N ALA A 878 -12.11 -31.11 -18.86
CA ALA A 878 -10.83 -31.77 -18.54
C ALA A 878 -10.32 -31.41 -17.14
N THR A 879 -10.40 -30.12 -16.78
CA THR A 879 -9.99 -29.66 -15.44
C THR A 879 -10.89 -30.26 -14.35
N ILE A 880 -12.21 -30.32 -14.59
CA ILE A 880 -13.15 -30.95 -13.65
C ILE A 880 -12.87 -32.45 -13.53
N SER A 881 -12.50 -33.11 -14.62
CA SER A 881 -12.17 -34.53 -14.66
C SER A 881 -11.07 -34.92 -13.68
N ASP A 882 -10.03 -34.09 -13.57
CA ASP A 882 -8.90 -34.32 -12.66
C ASP A 882 -9.34 -34.26 -11.18
N GLU A 883 -10.21 -33.31 -10.83
CA GLU A 883 -10.78 -33.20 -9.48
C GLU A 883 -11.70 -34.38 -9.15
N VAL A 884 -12.54 -34.81 -10.11
CA VAL A 884 -13.40 -35.99 -9.98
C VAL A 884 -12.56 -37.25 -9.78
N ALA A 885 -11.47 -37.40 -10.52
CA ALA A 885 -10.56 -38.53 -10.39
C ALA A 885 -9.93 -38.60 -8.97
N ALA A 886 -9.53 -37.46 -8.41
CA ALA A 886 -9.01 -37.37 -7.06
C ALA A 886 -10.06 -37.74 -5.99
N ALA A 887 -11.31 -37.29 -6.16
CA ALA A 887 -12.41 -37.61 -5.25
C ALA A 887 -12.79 -39.09 -5.30
N VAL A 888 -12.84 -39.69 -6.50
CA VAL A 888 -13.10 -41.13 -6.67
C VAL A 888 -12.05 -41.97 -5.95
N ARG A 889 -10.76 -41.59 -6.00
CA ARG A 889 -9.70 -42.28 -5.24
C ARG A 889 -9.98 -42.25 -3.74
N ASN A 890 -10.35 -41.08 -3.21
CA ASN A 890 -10.59 -40.92 -1.78
C ASN A 890 -11.80 -41.74 -1.29
N ALA A 891 -12.88 -41.77 -2.07
CA ALA A 891 -14.05 -42.61 -1.78
C ALA A 891 -13.69 -44.11 -1.75
N ARG A 892 -12.92 -44.59 -2.74
CA ARG A 892 -12.46 -45.99 -2.78
C ARG A 892 -11.58 -46.37 -1.58
N LEU A 893 -10.64 -45.49 -1.19
CA LEU A 893 -9.78 -45.71 -0.02
C LEU A 893 -10.59 -45.79 1.29
N PHE A 894 -11.62 -44.96 1.42
CA PHE A 894 -12.47 -44.97 2.61
C PHE A 894 -13.30 -46.24 2.73
N GLU A 895 -13.90 -46.72 1.63
CA GLU A 895 -14.64 -47.98 1.61
C GLU A 895 -13.76 -49.17 2.02
N GLN A 896 -12.52 -49.22 1.53
CA GLN A 896 -11.55 -50.24 1.93
C GLN A 896 -11.24 -50.20 3.43
N ALA A 897 -10.97 -49.01 3.98
CA ALA A 897 -10.69 -48.85 5.40
C ALA A 897 -11.89 -49.27 6.30
N GLN A 898 -13.12 -48.96 5.87
CA GLN A 898 -14.34 -49.38 6.60
C GLN A 898 -14.51 -50.90 6.61
N GLN A 899 -14.24 -51.58 5.49
CA GLN A 899 -14.29 -53.04 5.42
C GLN A 899 -13.28 -53.66 6.39
N GLU A 900 -12.03 -53.18 6.40
CA GLU A 900 -10.97 -53.71 7.25
C GLU A 900 -11.29 -53.53 8.75
N ILE A 901 -11.83 -52.37 9.14
CA ILE A 901 -12.27 -52.11 10.52
C ILE A 901 -13.38 -53.07 10.93
N GLN A 902 -14.34 -53.34 10.05
CA GLN A 902 -15.47 -54.20 10.34
C GLN A 902 -15.05 -55.68 10.48
N GLU A 903 -14.13 -56.14 9.64
CA GLU A 903 -13.53 -57.47 9.75
C GLU A 903 -12.78 -57.64 11.07
N ARG A 904 -12.01 -56.62 11.46
CA ARG A 904 -11.25 -56.64 12.72
C ARG A 904 -12.15 -56.68 13.96
N LYS A 905 -13.22 -55.89 13.98
CA LYS A 905 -14.22 -55.94 15.07
C LYS A 905 -14.88 -57.31 15.18
N ARG A 906 -15.24 -57.93 14.06
CA ARG A 906 -15.81 -59.29 14.05
C ARG A 906 -14.82 -60.33 14.57
N ALA A 907 -13.54 -60.20 14.23
CA ALA A 907 -12.49 -61.08 14.74
C ALA A 907 -12.30 -60.94 16.27
N GLU A 908 -12.31 -59.71 16.80
CA GLU A 908 -12.21 -59.45 18.24
C GLU A 908 -13.43 -59.98 19.02
N GLU A 909 -14.64 -59.76 18.51
CA GLU A 909 -15.87 -60.28 19.12
C GLU A 909 -15.90 -61.81 19.14
N ALA A 910 -15.50 -62.47 18.04
CA ALA A 910 -15.39 -63.92 17.96
C ALA A 910 -14.37 -64.48 18.97
N LEU A 911 -13.22 -63.81 19.14
CA LEU A 911 -12.21 -64.20 20.11
C LEU A 911 -12.73 -64.07 21.55
N ARG A 912 -13.41 -62.97 21.88
CA ARG A 912 -13.98 -62.72 23.22
C ARG A 912 -15.09 -63.71 23.56
N LEU A 913 -15.95 -64.05 22.59
CA LEU A 913 -16.98 -65.08 22.75
C LEU A 913 -16.36 -66.46 22.97
N THR A 914 -15.32 -66.80 22.20
CA THR A 914 -14.58 -68.06 22.36
C THR A 914 -13.94 -68.19 23.74
N GLN A 915 -13.28 -67.14 24.22
CA GLN A 915 -12.67 -67.11 25.56
C GLN A 915 -13.72 -67.24 26.66
N PHE A 916 -14.85 -66.52 26.55
CA PHE A 916 -15.95 -66.64 27.50
C PHE A 916 -16.56 -68.06 27.53
N SER A 917 -16.76 -68.67 26.36
CA SER A 917 -17.26 -70.05 26.24
C SER A 917 -16.29 -71.06 26.86
N LEU A 918 -14.97 -70.87 26.71
CA LEU A 918 -13.97 -71.71 27.35
C LEU A 918 -13.91 -71.52 28.87
N ASP A 919 -13.96 -70.27 29.36
CA ASP A 919 -13.95 -69.93 30.79
C ASP A 919 -15.16 -70.54 31.54
N ARG A 920 -16.32 -70.58 30.87
CA ARG A 920 -17.60 -71.04 31.42
C ARG A 920 -17.97 -72.49 31.05
N ALA A 921 -17.14 -73.21 30.31
CA ALA A 921 -17.39 -74.61 29.97
C ALA A 921 -17.55 -75.48 31.23
N ALA A 922 -18.41 -76.50 31.17
CA ALA A 922 -18.68 -77.38 32.30
C ALA A 922 -17.51 -78.35 32.60
N ASP A 923 -16.77 -78.73 31.56
CA ASP A 923 -15.58 -79.58 31.68
C ASP A 923 -14.36 -78.77 32.13
N ALA A 924 -13.49 -79.43 32.91
CA ALA A 924 -12.20 -78.87 33.30
C ALA A 924 -11.29 -78.76 32.07
N ILE A 925 -11.03 -77.52 31.63
CA ILE A 925 -10.14 -77.21 30.51
C ILE A 925 -8.94 -76.44 31.03
N PHE A 926 -7.74 -76.93 30.75
CA PHE A 926 -6.50 -76.25 31.02
C PHE A 926 -5.52 -76.46 29.87
N TRP A 927 -4.68 -75.47 29.60
CA TRP A 927 -3.59 -75.56 28.64
C TRP A 927 -2.27 -75.62 29.38
N MET A 928 -1.36 -76.47 28.92
CA MET A 928 -0.04 -76.61 29.49
C MET A 928 1.04 -76.27 28.48
N GLY A 929 2.08 -75.61 28.95
CA GLY A 929 3.30 -75.38 28.20
C GLY A 929 4.12 -76.66 28.02
N PRO A 930 5.15 -76.62 27.15
CA PRO A 930 6.08 -77.73 26.94
C PRO A 930 6.80 -78.18 28.22
N ASP A 931 6.88 -77.30 29.23
CA ASP A 931 7.48 -77.52 30.55
C ASP A 931 6.48 -78.01 31.60
N THR A 932 5.28 -78.46 31.20
CA THR A 932 4.17 -78.92 32.06
C THR A 932 3.49 -77.84 32.90
N ARG A 933 3.84 -76.55 32.76
CA ARG A 933 3.17 -75.44 33.48
C ARG A 933 1.81 -75.12 32.89
N PHE A 934 0.81 -74.85 33.72
CA PHE A 934 -0.50 -74.42 33.21
C PHE A 934 -0.46 -72.96 32.74
N VAL A 935 -0.75 -72.73 31.46
CA VAL A 935 -0.78 -71.40 30.82
C VAL A 935 -2.20 -70.84 30.76
N TYR A 936 -3.21 -71.70 30.94
CA TYR A 936 -4.61 -71.32 31.03
C TYR A 936 -5.37 -72.38 31.84
N ALA A 937 -6.32 -71.95 32.67
CA ALA A 937 -7.26 -72.83 33.36
C ALA A 937 -8.63 -72.13 33.45
N ASN A 938 -9.68 -72.81 32.98
CA ASN A 938 -11.04 -72.30 33.06
C ASN A 938 -11.62 -72.47 34.49
N ASP A 939 -12.81 -71.91 34.73
CA ASP A 939 -13.41 -71.93 36.07
C ASP A 939 -13.76 -73.36 36.53
N ALA A 940 -14.11 -74.25 35.60
CA ALA A 940 -14.39 -75.66 35.92
C ALA A 940 -13.12 -76.42 36.32
N ALA A 941 -11.97 -76.16 35.69
CA ALA A 941 -10.67 -76.72 36.09
C ALA A 941 -10.27 -76.23 37.48
N CYS A 942 -10.42 -74.92 37.75
CA CYS A 942 -10.15 -74.34 39.07
C CYS A 942 -11.03 -74.98 40.16
N ARG A 943 -12.34 -75.13 39.91
CA ARG A 943 -13.28 -75.78 40.83
C ARG A 943 -13.01 -77.27 41.04
N SER A 944 -12.70 -77.99 39.97
CA SER A 944 -12.46 -79.44 40.00
C SER A 944 -11.17 -79.78 40.77
N LEU A 945 -10.12 -78.99 40.56
CA LEU A 945 -8.81 -79.22 41.14
C LEU A 945 -8.62 -78.52 42.50
N GLY A 946 -9.51 -77.58 42.85
CA GLY A 946 -9.51 -76.89 44.15
C GLY A 946 -8.51 -75.73 44.26
N TYR A 947 -7.99 -75.25 43.13
CA TYR A 947 -7.00 -74.18 43.05
C TYR A 947 -7.58 -72.96 42.34
N SER A 948 -7.15 -71.76 42.74
CA SER A 948 -7.46 -70.52 42.04
C SER A 948 -6.72 -70.43 40.70
N ARG A 949 -7.18 -69.53 39.82
CA ARG A 949 -6.57 -69.31 38.51
C ARG A 949 -5.11 -68.88 38.63
N ASP A 950 -4.80 -67.97 39.56
CA ASP A 950 -3.43 -67.51 39.84
C ASP A 950 -2.54 -68.64 40.40
N GLU A 951 -3.08 -69.52 41.25
CA GLU A 951 -2.36 -70.70 41.74
C GLU A 951 -2.05 -71.67 40.59
N MET A 952 -3.06 -72.02 39.78
CA MET A 952 -2.90 -72.90 38.61
C MET A 952 -1.83 -72.38 37.65
N HIS A 953 -1.77 -71.07 37.36
CA HIS A 953 -0.75 -70.47 36.48
C HIS A 953 0.70 -70.62 36.99
N THR A 954 0.89 -70.85 38.28
CA THR A 954 2.21 -71.08 38.89
C THR A 954 2.56 -72.57 39.03
N MET A 955 1.57 -73.45 38.91
CA MET A 955 1.70 -74.90 39.08
C MET A 955 2.09 -75.60 37.78
N CYS A 956 2.63 -76.81 37.93
CA CYS A 956 2.90 -77.75 36.86
C CYS A 956 2.13 -79.06 37.05
N LEU A 957 2.06 -79.90 36.02
CA LEU A 957 1.32 -81.18 36.07
C LEU A 957 1.68 -82.05 37.29
N HIS A 958 2.96 -82.04 37.70
CA HIS A 958 3.47 -82.82 38.82
C HIS A 958 2.99 -82.32 40.20
N ASP A 959 2.54 -81.07 40.30
CA ASP A 959 1.96 -80.53 41.54
C ASP A 959 0.53 -81.07 41.76
N ILE A 960 -0.12 -81.52 40.69
CA ILE A 960 -1.50 -82.04 40.70
C ILE A 960 -1.51 -83.58 40.68
N ASP A 961 -0.61 -84.19 39.91
CA ASP A 961 -0.37 -85.64 39.91
C ASP A 961 1.10 -85.96 40.21
N PRO A 962 1.46 -86.10 41.50
CA PRO A 962 2.83 -86.38 41.93
C PRO A 962 3.40 -87.72 41.43
N ASN A 963 2.53 -88.64 40.99
CA ASN A 963 2.93 -89.96 40.50
C ASN A 963 3.09 -89.99 38.98
N TYR A 964 2.83 -88.87 38.29
CA TYR A 964 3.02 -88.79 36.85
C TYR A 964 4.51 -88.90 36.50
N PRO A 965 4.94 -89.85 35.66
CA PRO A 965 6.36 -90.05 35.36
C PRO A 965 6.93 -88.87 34.56
N SER A 966 7.90 -88.15 35.12
CA SER A 966 8.54 -86.99 34.49
C SER A 966 9.26 -87.31 33.18
N GLU A 967 9.60 -88.57 32.95
CA GLU A 967 10.26 -89.06 31.72
C GLU A 967 9.29 -89.23 30.53
N VAL A 968 7.97 -89.27 30.78
CA VAL A 968 6.95 -89.56 29.76
C VAL A 968 6.50 -88.29 29.03
N TRP A 969 6.44 -87.14 29.71
CA TRP A 969 5.93 -85.89 29.12
C TRP A 969 6.72 -85.40 27.90
N PRO A 970 8.07 -85.35 27.90
CA PRO A 970 8.82 -84.88 26.74
C PRO A 970 8.58 -85.72 25.48
N ALA A 971 8.47 -87.04 25.64
CA ALA A 971 8.17 -87.97 24.55
C ALA A 971 6.71 -87.82 24.06
N TYR A 972 5.76 -87.64 24.98
CA TYR A 972 4.36 -87.38 24.67
C TYR A 972 4.16 -86.04 23.94
N TRP A 973 4.83 -84.98 24.40
CA TRP A 973 4.82 -83.66 23.77
C TRP A 973 5.38 -83.70 22.35
N GLN A 974 6.50 -84.41 22.13
CA GLN A 974 7.04 -84.63 20.79
C GLN A 974 6.11 -85.47 19.91
N ALA A 975 5.43 -86.48 20.46
CA ALA A 975 4.47 -87.29 19.74
C ALA A 975 3.20 -86.51 19.34
N ILE A 976 2.72 -85.58 20.18
CA ILE A 976 1.65 -84.64 19.82
C ILE A 976 2.14 -83.69 18.74
N LYS A 977 3.32 -83.08 18.92
CA LYS A 977 3.90 -82.13 17.96
C LYS A 977 4.18 -82.74 16.58
N GLN A 978 4.48 -84.04 16.51
CA GLN A 978 4.61 -84.78 15.25
C GLN A 978 3.27 -85.17 14.61
N LYS A 979 2.20 -85.23 15.39
CA LYS A 979 0.84 -85.53 14.90
C LYS A 979 0.06 -84.29 14.44
N GLY A 980 0.59 -83.09 14.70
CA GLY A 980 -0.05 -81.80 14.37
C GLY A 980 -0.60 -81.15 15.62
#